data_AF-A0A1T5FLM8-F1
#
_entry.id   AF-A0A1T5FLM8-F1
#
_cell.length_a   1.000
_cell.length_b   1.000
_cell.length_c   1.000
_cell.angle_alpha   90.00
_cell.angle_beta   90.00
_cell.angle_gamma   90.00
#
_symmetry.space_group_name_H-M   'P 1'
#
loop_
_entity.id
_entity.type
_entity.pdbx_description
1 polymer ?
#
loop_
_entity_poly.entity_id
_entity_poly.type
_entity_poly.pdbx_seq_one_letter_code
_entity_poly.pdbx_strand_id
1 'polypeptide(L)'
;MKRFLSAFILLFFFTQFSAQFDREHWFAPMFDDQGNTSPLTQFLHLSTNSGTEFTVYVYNNNKLIYQANIKKGSPATIGIDRQYMITKDNAALGKANTMGLYVRADFPFFANFRFGVDAHAEILTSKGAAALGQDFYTVVSPNNYSDTNLNFMTSVIATQDNTVVKIDGFKKPLVFNNVPTQASYTVTLNRGQSYILQGKSLSNPSNLDAFTGAHVTSDKPISVTNGNFNGQQSKIAFSGDGSDILMDQSVPTDKLGDEFIIVKGYGKIGNDMEGAILVATQPNTEIYVNNETSPIATLANPGDHFRIDDTKYKPQGSDHYNLYIKAKDKKKIYVYQLMAGVENDTPGVKAVSTGGMNFIPPISCYLPKVIDEISDIDKIGPKSYTTKLNIITQQGATVIVKNGATIIQTINPSDLKPVSGANDWGTYSILNVTGNISVESTKAVTAGISAGDSNVGYGGFFAGFTRIPLIVNVDEKACIPYAILELPQGYRSYEWFNVDDPATDLTDPASPHIFNPKKPGTYKCRITEGSCDPEETLPYKFENCKKEVTDSICGVQTFTPSFKYNTGEDVKSINITKQPSKGEVEVALNGESFIYKPKADVTGESDEIEYNISNASGTVTEKVKHTIIINQIIATDTTVGECSTTNSANFDLTETNYTSEPNFKSVRYYISPTGAENQIALEEISSPYPALDGTIVYARIENTLGCHVVRKVTLKIMSEPDVKPENYAKQHCDEEDNKLDGNYQADLEEVTNSILADKAGFTYNYFRTQPDANLPTTSNTLPKNTPYVFTAGNNKIWVRVESDCDLVIKEVELKIGNQIPDATGGTETY
;
A
#
# COMPACT_ATOMS: atom_id res chain seq x y z
N MET A 1 25.24 -13.33 38.32
CA MET A 1 23.77 -13.24 38.17
C MET A 1 23.38 -11.81 37.81
N LYS A 2 22.65 -11.66 36.69
CA LYS A 2 21.71 -10.57 36.31
C LYS A 2 22.26 -9.13 36.27
N ARG A 3 22.12 -8.33 35.21
CA ARG A 3 21.44 -8.43 33.90
C ARG A 3 22.05 -7.34 33.01
N PHE A 4 22.62 -7.71 31.87
CA PHE A 4 22.83 -6.86 30.70
C PHE A 4 21.56 -6.94 29.86
N LEU A 5 20.86 -5.81 29.62
CA LEU A 5 19.97 -5.63 28.46
C LEU A 5 19.51 -4.16 28.37
N SER A 6 20.16 -3.36 27.51
CA SER A 6 19.64 -2.10 26.93
C SER A 6 20.66 -1.59 25.92
N ALA A 7 20.87 -2.36 24.86
CA ALA A 7 21.60 -1.93 23.68
C ALA A 7 21.19 -2.81 22.50
N PHE A 8 19.90 -2.83 22.16
CA PHE A 8 19.41 -3.33 20.87
C PHE A 8 17.98 -2.83 20.67
N ILE A 9 17.68 -2.45 19.43
CA ILE A 9 16.41 -1.90 18.90
C ILE A 9 16.32 -0.37 18.98
N LEU A 10 17.02 0.27 18.05
CA LEU A 10 16.61 1.54 17.44
C LEU A 10 17.13 1.55 16.00
N LEU A 11 16.68 0.55 15.23
CA LEU A 11 16.69 0.60 13.77
C LEU A 11 15.56 1.56 13.38
N PHE A 12 15.83 2.86 13.44
CA PHE A 12 14.99 3.85 12.79
C PHE A 12 15.09 3.60 11.28
N PHE A 13 14.00 3.13 10.68
CA PHE A 13 13.79 3.23 9.25
C PHE A 13 13.75 4.72 8.90
N PHE A 14 14.90 5.28 8.52
CA PHE A 14 14.96 6.58 7.87
C PHE A 14 14.38 6.40 6.46
N THR A 15 13.12 6.79 6.31
CA THR A 15 12.49 6.95 4.99
C THR A 15 13.22 8.06 4.24
N GLN A 16 13.61 7.74 3.02
CA GLN A 16 14.32 8.61 2.07
C GLN A 16 13.43 9.80 1.73
N PHE A 17 13.92 11.03 1.92
CA PHE A 17 13.09 12.22 1.70
C PHE A 17 13.85 13.30 0.92
N SER A 18 13.56 13.44 -0.38
CA SER A 18 14.08 14.51 -1.24
C SER A 18 13.01 15.55 -1.59
N ALA A 19 13.34 16.62 -2.31
CA ALA A 19 12.45 17.77 -2.47
C ALA A 19 11.49 17.66 -3.67
N GLN A 20 10.86 18.76 -4.08
CA GLN A 20 9.81 18.89 -5.12
C GLN A 20 9.96 18.08 -6.42
N PHE A 21 11.18 17.71 -6.82
CA PHE A 21 11.45 16.67 -7.82
C PHE A 21 11.78 15.36 -7.07
N ASP A 22 10.75 14.55 -6.81
CA ASP A 22 10.86 13.37 -5.94
C ASP A 22 10.20 12.14 -6.55
N ARG A 23 10.45 10.99 -5.92
CA ARG A 23 9.76 9.73 -6.20
C ARG A 23 8.42 9.61 -5.47
N GLU A 24 8.23 10.38 -4.39
CA GLU A 24 7.06 10.32 -3.54
C GLU A 24 6.48 11.71 -3.23
N HIS A 25 5.17 11.85 -3.36
CA HIS A 25 4.44 13.07 -3.08
C HIS A 25 3.20 12.76 -2.25
N TRP A 26 3.01 13.54 -1.19
CA TRP A 26 1.84 13.43 -0.30
C TRP A 26 1.03 14.70 -0.37
N PHE A 27 -0.29 14.60 -0.42
CA PHE A 27 -1.20 15.74 -0.42
C PHE A 27 -2.26 15.54 0.67
N ALA A 28 -2.29 16.46 1.64
CA ALA A 28 -3.32 16.46 2.67
C ALA A 28 -4.63 17.06 2.10
N PRO A 29 -5.81 16.58 2.54
CA PRO A 29 -7.11 16.96 1.97
C PRO A 29 -7.58 18.35 2.42
N MET A 30 -8.69 18.82 1.88
CA MET A 30 -9.24 20.15 2.10
C MET A 30 -10.73 20.13 2.43
N PHE A 31 -11.20 21.19 3.09
CA PHE A 31 -12.61 21.38 3.41
C PHE A 31 -13.20 22.60 2.68
N ASP A 32 -14.20 22.34 1.84
CA ASP A 32 -15.01 23.35 1.16
C ASP A 32 -16.32 23.55 1.93
N ASP A 33 -16.39 24.63 2.70
CA ASP A 33 -17.59 24.98 3.48
C ASP A 33 -18.61 25.84 2.73
N GLN A 34 -18.33 26.17 1.46
CA GLN A 34 -19.24 26.89 0.54
C GLN A 34 -20.16 25.92 -0.21
N GLY A 35 -19.86 24.63 -0.13
CA GLY A 35 -20.73 23.59 -0.67
C GLY A 35 -20.68 23.47 -2.20
N ASN A 36 -19.63 23.99 -2.85
CA ASN A 36 -19.49 23.95 -4.30
C ASN A 36 -19.60 22.51 -4.81
N THR A 37 -20.54 22.29 -5.72
CA THR A 37 -20.86 20.98 -6.32
C THR A 37 -20.26 20.78 -7.70
N SER A 38 -19.53 21.77 -8.22
CA SER A 38 -19.11 21.80 -9.62
C SER A 38 -18.29 20.56 -10.00
N PRO A 39 -18.70 19.81 -11.05
CA PRO A 39 -17.92 18.70 -11.58
C PRO A 39 -16.79 19.24 -12.48
N LEU A 40 -15.59 18.72 -12.28
CA LEU A 40 -14.37 18.91 -13.08
C LEU A 40 -13.56 20.20 -12.84
N THR A 41 -12.74 20.17 -11.80
CA THR A 41 -11.57 21.08 -11.73
C THR A 41 -10.33 20.50 -11.06
N GLN A 42 -10.38 19.35 -10.38
CA GLN A 42 -9.21 18.82 -9.67
C GLN A 42 -8.37 17.95 -10.60
N PHE A 43 -7.11 18.32 -10.74
CA PHE A 43 -6.18 17.66 -11.62
C PHE A 43 -4.85 17.48 -10.91
N LEU A 44 -4.28 16.29 -11.05
CA LEU A 44 -2.90 16.03 -10.71
C LEU A 44 -2.06 16.17 -11.98
N HIS A 45 -1.24 17.21 -12.01
CA HIS A 45 -0.28 17.47 -13.08
C HIS A 45 1.06 16.82 -12.73
N LEU A 46 1.59 16.04 -13.67
CA LEU A 46 2.77 15.19 -13.51
C LEU A 46 3.76 15.46 -14.64
N SER A 47 5.02 15.70 -14.32
CA SER A 47 6.08 15.94 -15.31
C SER A 47 7.44 15.45 -14.82
N THR A 48 8.37 15.20 -15.75
CA THR A 48 9.71 14.69 -15.43
C THR A 48 10.72 15.17 -16.47
N ASN A 49 11.99 15.27 -16.10
CA ASN A 49 13.09 15.47 -17.04
C ASN A 49 13.64 14.15 -17.63
N SER A 50 13.11 12.99 -17.22
CA SER A 50 13.54 11.68 -17.72
C SER A 50 13.23 11.52 -19.20
N GLY A 51 14.24 11.15 -19.99
CA GLY A 51 14.05 10.75 -21.40
C GLY A 51 13.37 9.38 -21.54
N THR A 52 13.39 8.55 -20.50
CA THR A 52 12.76 7.23 -20.47
C THR A 52 11.38 7.32 -19.85
N GLU A 53 10.38 6.70 -20.50
CA GLU A 53 9.01 6.65 -20.01
C GLU A 53 8.89 5.73 -18.79
N PHE A 54 8.15 6.18 -17.77
CA PHE A 54 7.82 5.39 -16.59
C PHE A 54 6.40 5.70 -16.08
N THR A 55 5.86 4.80 -15.26
CA THR A 55 4.52 4.93 -14.69
C THR A 55 4.54 5.60 -13.32
N VAL A 56 3.67 6.59 -13.13
CA VAL A 56 3.33 7.18 -11.83
C VAL A 56 2.04 6.55 -11.32
N TYR A 57 2.03 6.16 -10.05
CA TYR A 57 0.92 5.52 -9.36
C TYR A 57 0.31 6.47 -8.31
N VAL A 58 -1.02 6.60 -8.30
CA VAL A 58 -1.76 7.47 -7.38
C VAL A 58 -2.60 6.59 -6.44
N TYR A 59 -2.38 6.76 -5.15
CA TYR A 59 -3.07 6.04 -4.08
C TYR A 59 -3.91 6.98 -3.23
N ASN A 60 -5.05 6.48 -2.76
CA ASN A 60 -5.82 7.06 -1.67
C ASN A 60 -6.01 5.96 -0.61
N ASN A 61 -5.70 6.26 0.66
CA ASN A 61 -5.82 5.30 1.76
C ASN A 61 -5.22 3.92 1.45
N ASN A 62 -3.99 3.90 0.93
CA ASN A 62 -3.23 2.71 0.51
C ASN A 62 -3.84 1.88 -0.64
N LYS A 63 -4.93 2.34 -1.27
CA LYS A 63 -5.51 1.74 -2.47
C LYS A 63 -5.09 2.50 -3.72
N LEU A 64 -4.59 1.79 -4.73
CA LEU A 64 -4.32 2.36 -6.05
C LEU A 64 -5.64 2.82 -6.69
N ILE A 65 -5.70 4.09 -7.10
CA ILE A 65 -6.91 4.68 -7.70
C ILE A 65 -6.67 5.15 -9.14
N TYR A 66 -5.47 5.65 -9.46
CA TYR A 66 -5.11 6.08 -10.81
C TYR A 66 -3.64 5.77 -11.10
N GLN A 67 -3.27 5.82 -12.39
CA GLN A 67 -1.89 5.78 -12.84
C GLN A 67 -1.75 6.50 -14.19
N ALA A 68 -0.57 7.01 -14.51
CA ALA A 68 -0.26 7.59 -15.81
C ALA A 68 1.22 7.36 -16.18
N ASN A 69 1.51 7.22 -17.47
CA ASN A 69 2.87 7.21 -17.97
C ASN A 69 3.33 8.64 -18.25
N ILE A 70 4.56 8.96 -17.89
CA ILE A 70 5.19 10.25 -18.18
C ILE A 70 6.60 10.07 -18.72
N LYS A 71 7.04 11.05 -19.51
CA LYS A 71 8.42 11.25 -19.95
C LYS A 71 8.63 12.74 -20.27
N LYS A 72 9.87 13.17 -20.40
CA LYS A 72 10.22 14.53 -20.82
C LYS A 72 9.54 14.91 -22.14
N GLY A 73 8.88 16.07 -22.15
CA GLY A 73 8.10 16.58 -23.28
C GLY A 73 6.74 15.92 -23.44
N SER A 74 6.35 15.01 -22.54
CA SER A 74 5.03 14.35 -22.52
C SER A 74 4.54 14.21 -21.07
N PRO A 75 4.23 15.33 -20.39
CA PRO A 75 3.62 15.30 -19.07
C PRO A 75 2.22 14.70 -19.11
N ALA A 76 1.73 14.26 -17.95
CA ALA A 76 0.38 13.73 -17.81
C ALA A 76 -0.47 14.57 -16.85
N THR A 77 -1.76 14.62 -17.13
CA THR A 77 -2.76 15.26 -16.27
C THR A 77 -3.84 14.23 -15.94
N ILE A 78 -4.02 13.93 -14.65
CA ILE A 78 -5.02 12.98 -14.16
C ILE A 78 -6.15 13.75 -13.50
N GLY A 79 -7.40 13.55 -13.92
CA GLY A 79 -8.57 14.05 -13.21
C GLY A 79 -8.77 13.29 -11.90
N ILE A 80 -8.91 14.02 -10.79
CA ILE A 80 -9.06 13.44 -9.45
C ILE A 80 -10.50 13.58 -8.97
N ASP A 81 -11.13 12.45 -8.60
CA ASP A 81 -12.45 12.51 -7.98
C ASP A 81 -12.42 13.32 -6.68
N ARG A 82 -13.37 14.23 -6.54
CA ARG A 82 -13.43 15.21 -5.45
C ARG A 82 -13.36 14.63 -4.06
N GLN A 83 -14.04 13.51 -3.84
CA GLN A 83 -14.05 12.81 -2.55
C GLN A 83 -12.66 12.45 -2.02
N TYR A 84 -11.65 12.32 -2.89
CA TYR A 84 -10.30 11.99 -2.44
C TYR A 84 -9.55 13.18 -1.86
N MET A 85 -9.84 14.41 -2.28
CA MET A 85 -9.05 15.59 -1.88
C MET A 85 -9.86 16.69 -1.22
N ILE A 86 -11.08 16.96 -1.66
CA ILE A 86 -11.89 18.07 -1.15
C ILE A 86 -13.23 17.51 -0.67
N THR A 87 -13.66 17.86 0.54
CA THR A 87 -14.97 17.48 1.08
C THR A 87 -15.73 18.70 1.56
N LYS A 88 -17.06 18.60 1.57
CA LYS A 88 -17.97 19.53 2.25
C LYS A 88 -18.71 18.88 3.42
N ASP A 89 -18.44 17.60 3.63
CA ASP A 89 -19.11 16.82 4.66
C ASP A 89 -18.51 17.15 6.02
N ASN A 90 -19.30 17.88 6.81
CA ASN A 90 -18.98 18.22 8.20
C ASN A 90 -18.59 17.00 9.04
N ALA A 91 -19.04 15.81 8.68
CA ALA A 91 -18.62 14.60 9.38
C ALA A 91 -17.10 14.41 9.30
N ALA A 92 -16.39 14.84 8.25
CA ALA A 92 -14.95 14.64 8.09
C ALA A 92 -14.08 15.50 9.03
N LEU A 93 -14.64 16.53 9.66
CA LEU A 93 -13.91 17.46 10.52
C LEU A 93 -13.64 16.87 11.91
N GLY A 94 -12.46 17.17 12.47
CA GLY A 94 -12.10 16.79 13.84
C GLY A 94 -12.04 15.29 14.11
N LYS A 95 -11.91 14.46 13.06
CA LYS A 95 -11.76 13.01 13.18
C LYS A 95 -10.84 12.45 12.09
N ALA A 96 -10.29 11.27 12.36
CA ALA A 96 -9.54 10.52 11.38
C ALA A 96 -10.45 10.17 10.17
N ASN A 97 -9.95 10.40 8.97
CA ASN A 97 -10.63 10.07 7.72
C ASN A 97 -9.63 9.52 6.69
N THR A 98 -10.13 9.08 5.54
CA THR A 98 -9.33 8.37 4.52
C THR A 98 -9.01 9.24 3.31
N MET A 99 -9.14 10.56 3.43
CA MET A 99 -8.88 11.47 2.32
C MET A 99 -7.39 11.82 2.20
N GLY A 100 -7.02 12.39 1.06
CA GLY A 100 -5.67 12.76 0.67
C GLY A 100 -5.07 11.79 -0.35
N LEU A 101 -3.92 12.17 -0.92
CA LEU A 101 -3.25 11.40 -1.96
C LEU A 101 -1.82 11.05 -1.56
N TYR A 102 -1.41 9.85 -1.95
CA TYR A 102 0.00 9.44 -2.02
C TYR A 102 0.32 9.09 -3.47
N VAL A 103 1.24 9.82 -4.08
CA VAL A 103 1.64 9.67 -5.47
C VAL A 103 3.08 9.19 -5.48
N ARG A 104 3.37 8.10 -6.20
CA ARG A 104 4.72 7.55 -6.26
C ARG A 104 5.09 7.06 -7.65
N ALA A 105 6.37 7.05 -7.95
CA ALA A 105 6.94 6.40 -9.11
C ALA A 105 8.33 5.86 -8.77
N ASP A 106 8.87 5.04 -9.66
CA ASP A 106 10.22 4.51 -9.48
C ASP A 106 11.27 5.62 -9.70
N PHE A 107 11.02 6.52 -10.67
CA PHE A 107 11.89 7.66 -11.00
C PHE A 107 11.33 9.00 -10.49
N PRO A 108 12.19 10.01 -10.22
CA PRO A 108 11.74 11.32 -9.77
C PRO A 108 10.87 12.09 -10.80
N PHE A 109 9.89 12.83 -10.28
CA PHE A 109 8.95 13.64 -11.04
C PHE A 109 8.49 14.85 -10.22
N PHE A 110 7.85 15.81 -10.89
CA PHE A 110 7.10 16.89 -10.26
C PHE A 110 5.63 16.52 -10.17
N ALA A 111 4.99 16.86 -9.04
CA ALA A 111 3.56 16.72 -8.86
C ALA A 111 2.94 18.04 -8.38
N ASN A 112 1.85 18.47 -9.01
CA ASN A 112 1.07 19.62 -8.58
C ASN A 112 -0.41 19.27 -8.61
N PHE A 113 -1.08 19.47 -7.48
CA PHE A 113 -2.53 19.31 -7.38
C PHE A 113 -3.18 20.66 -7.69
N ARG A 114 -3.83 20.77 -8.84
CA ARG A 114 -4.48 21.99 -9.30
C ARG A 114 -5.98 21.81 -9.23
N PHE A 115 -6.68 22.79 -8.69
CA PHE A 115 -8.12 22.71 -8.58
C PHE A 115 -8.80 24.06 -8.70
N GLY A 116 -10.10 24.02 -8.87
CA GLY A 116 -10.92 25.22 -8.88
C GLY A 116 -12.35 24.95 -8.49
N VAL A 117 -13.13 26.00 -8.35
CA VAL A 117 -14.58 25.95 -8.30
C VAL A 117 -15.08 27.00 -9.28
N ASP A 118 -16.36 27.36 -9.24
CA ASP A 118 -16.94 28.20 -10.30
C ASP A 118 -16.23 29.56 -10.46
N ALA A 119 -15.78 30.16 -9.35
CA ALA A 119 -15.14 31.48 -9.32
C ALA A 119 -13.76 31.53 -8.65
N HIS A 120 -13.17 30.39 -8.26
CA HIS A 120 -11.91 30.35 -7.51
C HIS A 120 -11.00 29.23 -8.03
N ALA A 121 -9.69 29.35 -7.85
CA ALA A 121 -8.76 28.28 -8.17
C ALA A 121 -7.53 28.31 -7.26
N GLU A 122 -6.80 27.19 -7.18
CA GLU A 122 -5.51 27.18 -6.50
C GLU A 122 -4.63 26.03 -7.03
N ILE A 123 -3.32 26.19 -6.84
CA ILE A 123 -2.33 25.13 -7.08
C ILE A 123 -1.62 24.77 -5.77
N LEU A 124 -1.81 23.53 -5.34
CA LEU A 124 -0.95 22.93 -4.33
C LEU A 124 0.30 22.36 -4.99
N THR A 125 1.41 23.09 -4.89
CA THR A 125 2.67 22.61 -5.43
C THR A 125 3.31 21.67 -4.43
N SER A 126 3.42 20.38 -4.79
CA SER A 126 4.08 19.42 -3.90
C SER A 126 5.53 19.80 -3.71
N LYS A 127 6.03 19.70 -2.49
CA LYS A 127 7.43 19.93 -2.15
C LYS A 127 8.16 18.60 -1.99
N GLY A 128 7.55 17.52 -2.52
CA GLY A 128 8.05 16.16 -2.39
C GLY A 128 8.19 15.81 -0.92
N ALA A 129 9.24 15.10 -0.58
CA ALA A 129 9.53 14.81 0.80
C ALA A 129 10.20 15.94 1.60
N ALA A 130 10.55 17.08 0.98
CA ALA A 130 10.88 18.29 1.76
C ALA A 130 9.65 18.84 2.53
N ALA A 131 8.43 18.41 2.18
CA ALA A 131 7.22 18.69 2.97
C ALA A 131 6.99 17.71 4.13
N LEU A 132 7.78 16.64 4.27
CA LEU A 132 7.58 15.62 5.27
C LEU A 132 8.43 15.89 6.52
N GLY A 133 7.78 15.88 7.68
CA GLY A 133 8.44 16.11 8.96
C GLY A 133 7.51 15.92 10.15
N GLN A 134 7.94 16.38 11.32
CA GLN A 134 7.26 16.15 12.60
C GLN A 134 6.91 17.44 13.36
N ASP A 135 7.35 18.60 12.87
CA ASP A 135 7.26 19.89 13.57
C ASP A 135 6.92 20.99 12.58
N PHE A 136 5.74 21.60 12.72
CA PHE A 136 5.23 22.62 11.79
C PHE A 136 4.47 23.72 12.54
N TYR A 137 4.41 24.91 11.95
CA TYR A 137 3.45 25.95 12.35
C TYR A 137 2.46 26.22 11.21
N THR A 138 1.20 26.45 11.57
CA THR A 138 0.16 26.81 10.59
C THR A 138 0.35 28.23 10.08
N VAL A 139 0.10 28.43 8.78
CA VAL A 139 -0.01 29.76 8.18
C VAL A 139 -1.29 29.83 7.38
N VAL A 140 -2.14 30.80 7.70
CA VAL A 140 -3.35 31.10 6.94
C VAL A 140 -3.37 32.57 6.56
N SER A 141 -4.03 32.88 5.45
CA SER A 141 -4.32 34.25 5.07
C SER A 141 -5.28 34.85 6.12
N PRO A 142 -4.96 36.04 6.68
CA PRO A 142 -5.84 36.69 7.63
C PRO A 142 -7.13 37.11 6.92
N ASN A 143 -8.28 36.94 7.58
CA ASN A 143 -9.54 37.47 7.08
C ASN A 143 -9.71 38.90 7.62
N ASN A 144 -9.90 39.88 6.73
CA ASN A 144 -10.04 41.28 7.15
C ASN A 144 -11.37 41.58 7.85
N TYR A 145 -12.41 40.79 7.59
CA TYR A 145 -13.73 40.94 8.17
C TYR A 145 -14.37 39.58 8.43
N SER A 146 -15.36 39.56 9.32
CA SER A 146 -16.15 38.35 9.62
C SER A 146 -17.25 38.16 8.59
N ASP A 147 -17.35 36.96 8.03
CA ASP A 147 -18.33 36.58 7.02
C ASP A 147 -18.66 35.08 7.09
N THR A 148 -19.86 34.68 6.67
CA THR A 148 -20.26 33.26 6.63
C THR A 148 -19.43 32.44 5.65
N ASN A 149 -18.84 33.11 4.66
CA ASN A 149 -18.16 32.50 3.54
C ASN A 149 -16.63 32.44 3.71
N LEU A 150 -16.07 33.16 4.69
CA LEU A 150 -14.63 33.20 4.93
C LEU A 150 -14.24 32.21 6.02
N ASN A 151 -13.21 31.41 5.74
CA ASN A 151 -12.77 30.32 6.59
C ASN A 151 -11.24 30.31 6.75
N PHE A 152 -10.76 29.35 7.54
CA PHE A 152 -9.36 28.93 7.62
C PHE A 152 -9.34 27.42 7.89
N MET A 153 -8.25 26.74 7.53
CA MET A 153 -8.08 25.33 7.81
C MET A 153 -6.63 24.87 7.91
N THR A 154 -6.43 23.73 8.54
CA THR A 154 -5.25 22.89 8.33
C THR A 154 -5.69 21.43 8.17
N SER A 155 -4.92 20.69 7.41
CA SER A 155 -5.04 19.25 7.30
C SER A 155 -3.69 18.58 7.33
N VAL A 156 -3.69 17.34 7.79
CA VAL A 156 -2.50 16.49 7.85
C VAL A 156 -2.81 15.14 7.22
N ILE A 157 -1.83 14.51 6.58
CA ILE A 157 -1.87 13.11 6.15
C ILE A 157 -0.68 12.35 6.73
N ALA A 158 -0.94 11.16 7.28
CA ALA A 158 0.08 10.33 7.89
C ALA A 158 0.80 9.45 6.87
N THR A 159 2.14 9.42 6.95
CA THR A 159 2.96 8.57 6.07
C THR A 159 3.21 7.18 6.64
N GLN A 160 2.88 6.94 7.91
CA GLN A 160 3.13 5.67 8.61
C GLN A 160 1.96 5.30 9.52
N ASP A 161 1.80 4.02 9.81
CA ASP A 161 0.77 3.54 10.72
C ASP A 161 1.00 4.00 12.16
N ASN A 162 -0.10 4.15 12.92
CA ASN A 162 -0.06 4.59 14.32
C ASN A 162 0.73 5.90 14.51
N THR A 163 0.55 6.88 13.62
CA THR A 163 1.13 8.23 13.76
C THR A 163 0.24 9.05 14.68
N VAL A 164 0.80 9.56 15.77
CA VAL A 164 0.11 10.44 16.72
C VAL A 164 0.39 11.89 16.32
N VAL A 165 -0.66 12.64 15.98
CA VAL A 165 -0.56 14.07 15.63
C VAL A 165 -1.23 14.89 16.72
N LYS A 166 -0.59 16.00 17.10
CA LYS A 166 -1.10 17.00 18.04
C LYS A 166 -1.12 18.38 17.40
N ILE A 167 -2.23 19.10 17.56
CA ILE A 167 -2.40 20.49 17.11
C ILE A 167 -2.76 21.34 18.32
N ASP A 168 -1.92 22.30 18.70
CA ASP A 168 -2.09 23.18 19.86
C ASP A 168 -1.49 24.57 19.63
N GLY A 169 -1.16 25.31 20.70
CA GLY A 169 -0.47 26.60 20.58
C GLY A 169 -1.34 27.76 20.10
N PHE A 170 -2.68 27.65 20.20
CA PHE A 170 -3.61 28.71 19.78
C PHE A 170 -3.40 30.00 20.59
N LYS A 171 -3.15 31.12 19.90
CA LYS A 171 -2.88 32.44 20.53
C LYS A 171 -4.11 33.03 21.22
N LYS A 172 -5.30 32.74 20.70
CA LYS A 172 -6.61 33.12 21.25
C LYS A 172 -7.55 31.91 21.18
N PRO A 173 -8.62 31.83 21.98
CA PRO A 173 -9.60 30.76 21.87
C PRO A 173 -10.26 30.73 20.48
N LEU A 174 -10.07 29.64 19.75
CA LEU A 174 -10.64 29.42 18.42
C LEU A 174 -11.91 28.57 18.49
N VAL A 175 -12.79 28.77 17.52
CA VAL A 175 -13.99 27.95 17.33
C VAL A 175 -13.89 27.24 15.98
N PHE A 176 -13.78 25.91 16.04
CA PHE A 176 -13.76 25.05 14.87
C PHE A 176 -15.16 24.53 14.56
N ASN A 177 -15.44 24.26 13.29
CA ASN A 177 -16.73 23.79 12.84
C ASN A 177 -16.91 22.30 13.15
N ASN A 178 -18.02 21.92 13.80
CA ASN A 178 -18.33 20.55 14.24
C ASN A 178 -17.25 19.88 15.11
N VAL A 179 -16.43 20.68 15.79
CA VAL A 179 -15.41 20.19 16.70
C VAL A 179 -15.53 20.97 18.02
N PRO A 180 -15.62 20.30 19.18
CA PRO A 180 -15.64 20.98 20.47
C PRO A 180 -14.41 21.87 20.65
N THR A 181 -14.59 23.07 21.24
CA THR A 181 -13.46 23.96 21.56
C THR A 181 -12.54 23.29 22.58
N GLN A 182 -11.25 23.19 22.24
CA GLN A 182 -10.21 22.62 23.08
C GLN A 182 -8.91 23.44 22.95
N ALA A 183 -8.06 23.37 23.96
CA ALA A 183 -6.72 24.01 23.90
C ALA A 183 -5.72 23.22 23.04
N SER A 184 -6.01 21.94 22.79
CA SER A 184 -5.21 21.04 21.96
C SER A 184 -6.07 19.94 21.39
N TYR A 185 -5.78 19.51 20.16
CA TYR A 185 -6.39 18.35 19.51
C TYR A 185 -5.33 17.27 19.32
N THR A 186 -5.68 16.01 19.58
CA THR A 186 -4.78 14.87 19.36
C THR A 186 -5.52 13.75 18.64
N VAL A 187 -4.89 13.17 17.64
CA VAL A 187 -5.44 12.09 16.83
C VAL A 187 -4.36 11.06 16.51
N THR A 188 -4.75 9.78 16.45
CA THR A 188 -3.90 8.71 15.92
C THR A 188 -4.38 8.34 14.52
N LEU A 189 -3.46 8.36 13.55
CA LEU A 189 -3.71 8.12 12.13
C LEU A 189 -2.89 6.93 11.64
N ASN A 190 -3.49 6.09 10.80
CA ASN A 190 -2.76 5.10 10.03
C ASN A 190 -2.21 5.69 8.73
N ARG A 191 -1.28 4.99 8.06
CA ARG A 191 -0.72 5.47 6.78
C ARG A 191 -1.84 5.74 5.79
N GLY A 192 -1.80 6.90 5.14
CA GLY A 192 -2.83 7.32 4.18
C GLY A 192 -4.13 7.83 4.80
N GLN A 193 -4.27 7.82 6.14
CA GLN A 193 -5.33 8.53 6.83
C GLN A 193 -4.93 9.98 7.10
N SER A 194 -5.95 10.83 7.22
CA SER A 194 -5.81 12.26 7.39
C SER A 194 -6.74 12.81 8.47
N TYR A 195 -6.50 14.07 8.83
CA TYR A 195 -7.27 14.81 9.83
C TYR A 195 -7.39 16.26 9.38
N ILE A 196 -8.60 16.84 9.50
CA ILE A 196 -8.89 18.20 9.05
C ILE A 196 -9.46 19.00 10.23
N LEU A 197 -8.91 20.18 10.47
CA LEU A 197 -9.52 21.23 11.30
C LEU A 197 -9.85 22.43 10.43
N GLN A 198 -11.07 22.92 10.57
CA GLN A 198 -11.57 24.08 9.84
C GLN A 198 -12.42 24.95 10.77
N GLY A 199 -12.33 26.27 10.59
CA GLY A 199 -13.15 27.24 11.30
C GLY A 199 -13.61 28.35 10.37
N LYS A 200 -14.72 29.01 10.74
CA LYS A 200 -15.29 30.14 10.00
C LYS A 200 -14.99 31.46 10.70
N SER A 201 -14.70 32.50 9.93
CA SER A 201 -14.42 33.85 10.45
C SER A 201 -15.59 34.42 11.27
N LEU A 202 -16.84 34.12 10.91
CA LEU A 202 -18.02 34.61 11.64
C LEU A 202 -18.27 33.90 12.97
N SER A 203 -17.74 32.69 13.16
CA SER A 203 -18.01 31.91 14.39
C SER A 203 -17.38 32.52 15.64
N ASN A 204 -16.28 33.26 15.50
CA ASN A 204 -15.59 33.92 16.60
C ASN A 204 -14.68 35.03 16.05
N PRO A 205 -14.63 36.25 16.61
CA PRO A 205 -13.68 37.27 16.16
C PRO A 205 -12.22 36.83 16.14
N SER A 206 -11.82 35.91 17.03
CA SER A 206 -10.47 35.33 17.05
C SER A 206 -10.16 34.48 15.81
N ASN A 207 -11.18 33.97 15.11
CA ASN A 207 -11.04 33.18 13.90
C ASN A 207 -10.56 33.98 12.69
N LEU A 208 -10.44 35.32 12.79
CA LEU A 208 -9.91 36.17 11.74
C LEU A 208 -8.40 35.99 11.53
N ASP A 209 -7.64 35.79 12.62
CA ASP A 209 -6.17 35.83 12.61
C ASP A 209 -5.48 34.79 13.53
N ALA A 210 -6.16 34.26 14.54
CA ALA A 210 -5.48 33.57 15.64
C ALA A 210 -5.10 32.11 15.35
N PHE A 211 -5.47 31.58 14.18
CA PHE A 211 -5.05 30.24 13.76
C PHE A 211 -3.66 30.22 13.13
N THR A 212 -3.15 31.34 12.60
CA THR A 212 -1.75 31.43 12.17
C THR A 212 -0.84 31.33 13.39
N GLY A 213 0.12 30.40 13.34
CA GLY A 213 1.04 30.12 14.44
C GLY A 213 0.60 29.03 15.41
N ALA A 214 -0.47 28.28 15.11
CA ALA A 214 -0.77 27.04 15.83
C ALA A 214 0.33 26.00 15.53
N HIS A 215 0.67 25.20 16.52
CA HIS A 215 1.78 24.24 16.46
C HIS A 215 1.23 22.86 16.11
N VAL A 216 1.77 22.24 15.07
CA VAL A 216 1.42 20.89 14.62
C VAL A 216 2.65 19.99 14.85
N THR A 217 2.51 19.02 15.73
CA THR A 217 3.57 18.06 16.06
C THR A 217 3.13 16.63 15.82
N SER A 218 4.07 15.74 15.51
CA SER A 218 3.82 14.30 15.40
C SER A 218 5.01 13.46 15.86
N ASP A 219 4.76 12.19 16.17
CA ASP A 219 5.80 11.21 16.49
C ASP A 219 6.46 10.57 15.25
N LYS A 220 5.82 10.72 14.08
CA LYS A 220 6.27 10.19 12.78
C LYS A 220 6.04 11.23 11.66
N PRO A 221 6.75 11.13 10.52
CA PRO A 221 6.60 12.10 9.43
C PRO A 221 5.16 12.21 8.90
N ILE A 222 4.68 13.44 8.77
CA ILE A 222 3.39 13.81 8.17
C ILE A 222 3.59 14.84 7.06
N SER A 223 2.60 14.99 6.19
CA SER A 223 2.49 16.14 5.28
C SER A 223 1.37 17.06 5.75
N VAL A 224 1.59 18.37 5.70
CA VAL A 224 0.66 19.40 6.19
C VAL A 224 0.25 20.34 5.06
N THR A 225 -1.05 20.61 4.95
CA THR A 225 -1.61 21.68 4.13
C THR A 225 -2.34 22.66 5.03
N ASN A 226 -2.17 23.95 4.78
CA ASN A 226 -2.83 25.00 5.54
C ASN A 226 -3.17 26.20 4.65
N GLY A 227 -4.16 26.96 5.09
CA GLY A 227 -4.63 28.15 4.38
C GLY A 227 -6.12 28.37 4.58
N ASN A 228 -6.76 28.94 3.56
CA ASN A 228 -8.16 29.29 3.52
C ASN A 228 -8.73 28.67 2.25
N PHE A 229 -9.75 27.83 2.38
CA PHE A 229 -10.52 27.43 1.19
C PHE A 229 -11.31 28.61 0.64
N ASN A 230 -11.62 29.58 1.48
CA ASN A 230 -12.11 30.86 1.04
C ASN A 230 -11.64 31.93 2.02
N GLY A 231 -10.81 32.87 1.55
CA GLY A 231 -10.16 33.88 2.36
C GLY A 231 -10.18 35.26 1.69
N GLN A 232 -10.03 36.31 2.50
CA GLN A 232 -9.96 37.68 2.01
C GLN A 232 -9.01 38.53 2.89
N GLN A 233 -7.79 38.74 2.38
CA GLN A 233 -6.72 39.45 3.07
C GLN A 233 -6.75 40.98 2.93
N SER A 234 -7.40 41.54 1.92
CA SER A 234 -7.30 42.97 1.67
C SER A 234 -7.91 43.79 2.82
N LYS A 235 -7.14 44.73 3.38
CA LYS A 235 -7.64 45.65 4.41
C LYS A 235 -8.71 46.60 3.91
N ILE A 236 -8.81 46.79 2.59
CA ILE A 236 -9.82 47.66 1.99
C ILE A 236 -11.10 46.89 1.58
N ALA A 237 -11.07 45.55 1.64
CA ALA A 237 -12.23 44.72 1.35
C ALA A 237 -13.23 44.68 2.53
N PHE A 238 -14.51 44.54 2.20
CA PHE A 238 -15.62 44.43 3.15
C PHE A 238 -16.60 43.32 2.76
N SER A 239 -17.52 42.95 3.65
CA SER A 239 -18.51 41.89 3.38
C SER A 239 -19.31 42.16 2.10
N GLY A 240 -19.36 41.16 1.23
CA GLY A 240 -19.91 41.26 -0.12
C GLY A 240 -18.86 41.50 -1.22
N ASP A 241 -17.61 41.80 -0.87
CA ASP A 241 -16.49 41.73 -1.81
C ASP A 241 -16.10 40.28 -2.10
N GLY A 242 -15.31 40.08 -3.16
CA GLY A 242 -14.81 38.76 -3.53
C GLY A 242 -13.91 38.16 -2.45
N SER A 243 -13.61 36.88 -2.62
CA SER A 243 -12.71 36.08 -1.80
C SER A 243 -12.09 35.03 -2.72
N ASP A 244 -11.01 34.37 -2.30
CA ASP A 244 -10.41 33.32 -3.11
C ASP A 244 -9.87 32.19 -2.24
N ILE A 245 -9.43 31.12 -2.89
CA ILE A 245 -8.67 30.05 -2.24
C ILE A 245 -7.23 30.55 -2.03
N LEU A 246 -6.73 30.42 -0.80
CA LEU A 246 -5.35 30.80 -0.45
C LEU A 246 -4.73 29.68 0.37
N MET A 247 -4.01 28.75 -0.25
CA MET A 247 -3.40 27.65 0.49
C MET A 247 -2.20 27.03 -0.21
N ASP A 248 -1.30 26.46 0.57
CA ASP A 248 -0.19 25.70 0.04
C ASP A 248 0.18 24.55 0.99
N GLN A 249 0.97 23.59 0.47
CA GLN A 249 1.64 22.61 1.29
C GLN A 249 2.74 23.27 2.12
N SER A 250 2.83 22.93 3.40
CA SER A 250 3.87 23.45 4.31
C SER A 250 5.14 22.59 4.29
N VAL A 251 6.18 23.08 4.96
CA VAL A 251 7.44 22.34 5.22
C VAL A 251 7.74 22.35 6.71
N PRO A 252 8.41 21.33 7.25
CA PRO A 252 8.75 21.29 8.66
C PRO A 252 9.82 22.33 9.03
N THR A 253 9.87 22.69 10.31
CA THR A 253 10.71 23.79 10.81
C THR A 253 12.20 23.58 10.61
N ASP A 254 12.67 22.33 10.47
CA ASP A 254 14.05 21.99 10.20
C ASP A 254 14.49 22.37 8.77
N LYS A 255 13.55 22.50 7.82
CA LYS A 255 13.80 22.85 6.40
C LYS A 255 13.69 24.35 6.09
N LEU A 256 13.33 25.17 7.08
CA LEU A 256 13.21 26.62 6.93
C LEU A 256 14.58 27.31 6.93
N GLY A 257 14.58 28.56 6.45
CA GLY A 257 15.74 29.45 6.44
C GLY A 257 15.39 30.85 6.92
N ASP A 258 16.26 31.80 6.62
CA ASP A 258 16.26 33.16 7.20
C ASP A 258 16.22 34.28 6.15
N GLU A 259 16.52 34.01 4.89
CA GLU A 259 16.54 35.01 3.81
C GLU A 259 15.62 34.63 2.66
N PHE A 260 14.78 35.57 2.22
CA PHE A 260 13.73 35.32 1.22
C PHE A 260 13.60 36.51 0.28
N ILE A 261 13.22 36.24 -0.97
CA ILE A 261 12.88 37.24 -1.97
C ILE A 261 11.52 36.88 -2.53
N ILE A 262 10.62 37.85 -2.63
CA ILE A 262 9.34 37.71 -3.31
C ILE A 262 9.19 38.77 -4.40
N VAL A 263 8.50 38.41 -5.48
CA VAL A 263 8.23 39.28 -6.62
C VAL A 263 6.72 39.53 -6.67
N LYS A 264 6.31 40.79 -6.76
CA LYS A 264 4.89 41.19 -6.76
C LYS A 264 4.15 40.48 -7.91
N GLY A 265 2.95 40.00 -7.67
CA GLY A 265 1.97 39.53 -8.65
C GLY A 265 1.40 40.69 -9.47
N TYR A 266 0.11 40.63 -9.80
CA TYR A 266 -0.56 41.64 -10.64
C TYR A 266 -1.20 42.78 -9.84
N GLY A 267 -1.52 42.59 -8.57
CA GLY A 267 -2.27 43.50 -7.73
C GLY A 267 -1.60 44.86 -7.59
N LYS A 268 -2.37 45.93 -7.78
CA LYS A 268 -1.91 47.30 -7.62
C LYS A 268 -1.58 47.60 -6.15
N ILE A 269 -0.44 48.24 -5.92
CA ILE A 269 -0.06 48.76 -4.60
C ILE A 269 -1.17 49.69 -4.08
N GLY A 270 -1.59 49.45 -2.83
CA GLY A 270 -2.69 50.16 -2.17
C GLY A 270 -4.01 49.38 -2.17
N ASN A 271 -4.15 48.33 -3.00
CA ASN A 271 -5.26 47.38 -2.86
C ASN A 271 -5.05 46.43 -1.67
N ASP A 272 -3.83 46.38 -1.11
CA ASP A 272 -3.46 45.54 0.04
C ASP A 272 -3.80 44.06 -0.15
N MET A 273 -3.76 43.59 -1.40
CA MET A 273 -3.94 42.18 -1.74
C MET A 273 -2.64 41.38 -1.66
N GLU A 274 -1.50 42.07 -1.75
CA GLU A 274 -0.19 41.47 -1.87
C GLU A 274 0.68 41.75 -0.64
N GLY A 275 1.67 40.90 -0.40
CA GLY A 275 2.59 41.05 0.73
C GLY A 275 3.11 39.70 1.20
N ALA A 276 3.40 39.58 2.49
CA ALA A 276 3.81 38.32 3.09
C ALA A 276 3.28 38.12 4.49
N ILE A 277 2.97 36.87 4.84
CA ILE A 277 2.76 36.42 6.21
C ILE A 277 4.00 35.67 6.68
N LEU A 278 4.53 36.08 7.83
CA LEU A 278 5.70 35.50 8.45
C LEU A 278 5.32 34.81 9.75
N VAL A 279 5.92 33.65 10.04
CA VAL A 279 5.78 32.99 11.35
C VAL A 279 7.14 32.64 11.90
N ALA A 280 7.41 33.05 13.15
CA ALA A 280 8.65 32.71 13.85
C ALA A 280 8.61 31.29 14.38
N THR A 281 9.70 30.54 14.23
CA THR A 281 9.88 29.22 14.89
C THR A 281 10.70 29.30 16.17
N GLN A 282 11.28 30.48 16.44
CA GLN A 282 12.20 30.73 17.54
C GLN A 282 11.85 32.06 18.24
N PRO A 283 12.11 32.19 19.55
CA PRO A 283 11.82 33.41 20.28
C PRO A 283 12.72 34.58 19.85
N ASN A 284 12.25 35.80 20.09
CA ASN A 284 12.94 37.06 19.82
C ASN A 284 13.44 37.17 18.36
N THR A 285 12.62 36.78 17.39
CA THR A 285 12.98 36.81 15.97
C THR A 285 12.75 38.22 15.40
N GLU A 286 13.84 38.91 15.09
CA GLU A 286 13.82 40.23 14.46
C GLU A 286 13.75 40.10 12.92
N ILE A 287 12.79 40.79 12.31
CA ILE A 287 12.54 40.78 10.87
C ILE A 287 12.98 42.11 10.26
N TYR A 288 13.72 42.04 9.16
CA TYR A 288 14.17 43.16 8.36
C TYR A 288 13.66 43.02 6.94
N VAL A 289 13.48 44.16 6.26
CA VAL A 289 13.06 44.19 4.86
C VAL A 289 13.94 45.14 4.06
N ASN A 290 14.27 44.74 2.83
CA ASN A 290 15.11 45.52 1.93
C ASN A 290 16.44 45.97 2.59
N ASN A 291 16.79 47.26 2.46
CA ASN A 291 17.95 47.89 3.09
C ASN A 291 17.63 48.56 4.44
N GLU A 292 16.50 48.25 5.08
CA GLU A 292 16.12 48.88 6.34
C GLU A 292 17.05 48.41 7.48
N THR A 293 17.56 49.35 8.27
CA THR A 293 18.52 49.07 9.36
C THR A 293 17.85 48.82 10.71
N SER A 294 16.56 49.10 10.82
CA SER A 294 15.73 48.80 11.99
C SER A 294 14.77 47.66 11.67
N PRO A 295 14.50 46.74 12.61
CA PRO A 295 13.56 45.66 12.36
C PRO A 295 12.16 46.22 12.16
N ILE A 296 11.43 45.71 11.17
CA ILE A 296 10.02 46.04 10.95
C ILE A 296 9.12 45.39 12.01
N ALA A 297 9.57 44.26 12.58
CA ALA A 297 8.90 43.54 13.65
C ALA A 297 9.90 42.72 14.48
N THR A 298 9.58 42.53 15.76
CA THR A 298 10.27 41.58 16.66
C THR A 298 9.23 40.60 17.20
N LEU A 299 9.34 39.34 16.80
CA LEU A 299 8.44 38.26 17.18
C LEU A 299 8.96 37.60 18.46
N ALA A 300 8.25 37.77 19.57
CA ALA A 300 8.75 37.42 20.89
C ALA A 300 8.83 35.89 21.11
N ASN A 301 7.85 35.14 20.60
CA ASN A 301 7.69 33.71 20.82
C ASN A 301 7.57 32.93 19.51
N PRO A 302 7.90 31.62 19.50
CA PRO A 302 7.49 30.74 18.42
C PRO A 302 5.97 30.79 18.18
N GLY A 303 5.58 30.68 16.91
CA GLY A 303 4.20 30.86 16.46
C GLY A 303 3.71 32.31 16.45
N ASP A 304 4.48 33.29 16.97
CA ASP A 304 4.15 34.70 16.71
C ASP A 304 4.33 34.98 15.21
N HIS A 305 3.43 35.81 14.66
CA HIS A 305 3.38 36.08 13.24
C HIS A 305 3.29 37.58 12.94
N PHE A 306 3.65 37.96 11.71
CA PHE A 306 3.58 39.34 11.24
C PHE A 306 3.21 39.38 9.75
N ARG A 307 2.37 40.33 9.38
CA ARG A 307 2.05 40.63 7.98
C ARG A 307 2.89 41.81 7.48
N ILE A 308 3.63 41.61 6.41
CA ILE A 308 4.26 42.68 5.65
C ILE A 308 3.27 43.18 4.60
N ASP A 309 3.05 44.49 4.59
CA ASP A 309 2.14 45.18 3.66
C ASP A 309 2.76 45.40 2.27
N ASP A 310 1.90 45.51 1.24
CA ASP A 310 2.30 45.71 -0.15
C ASP A 310 3.23 46.94 -0.36
N THR A 311 3.06 47.99 0.45
CA THR A 311 3.87 49.22 0.40
C THR A 311 5.36 49.00 0.62
N LYS A 312 5.79 47.83 1.13
CA LYS A 312 7.20 47.48 1.31
C LYS A 312 7.87 46.96 0.03
N TYR A 313 7.11 46.57 -0.99
CA TYR A 313 7.66 46.25 -2.31
C TYR A 313 8.42 47.44 -2.91
N LYS A 314 9.59 47.17 -3.49
CA LYS A 314 10.43 48.20 -4.13
C LYS A 314 10.27 48.19 -5.66
N PRO A 315 9.97 49.34 -6.29
CA PRO A 315 9.93 49.44 -7.74
C PRO A 315 11.33 49.31 -8.33
N GLN A 316 11.49 48.47 -9.36
CA GLN A 316 12.74 48.26 -10.10
C GLN A 316 12.64 48.68 -11.57
N GLY A 317 11.59 49.45 -11.92
CA GLY A 317 11.27 49.86 -13.28
C GLY A 317 10.44 48.83 -14.06
N SER A 318 9.83 49.26 -15.16
CA SER A 318 8.97 48.40 -16.03
C SER A 318 7.84 47.69 -15.27
N ASP A 319 7.26 48.35 -14.26
CA ASP A 319 6.23 47.76 -13.37
C ASP A 319 6.67 46.48 -12.63
N HIS A 320 7.99 46.28 -12.49
CA HIS A 320 8.56 45.17 -11.73
C HIS A 320 8.83 45.59 -10.29
N TYR A 321 8.36 44.79 -9.34
CA TYR A 321 8.55 45.03 -7.91
C TYR A 321 9.03 43.77 -7.21
N ASN A 322 9.99 43.94 -6.30
CA ASN A 322 10.48 42.86 -5.45
C ASN A 322 10.60 43.33 -3.99
N LEU A 323 10.62 42.36 -3.08
CA LEU A 323 10.79 42.58 -1.65
C LEU A 323 11.76 41.53 -1.11
N TYR A 324 12.80 41.99 -0.44
CA TYR A 324 13.72 41.15 0.32
C TYR A 324 13.31 41.12 1.79
N ILE A 325 13.32 39.92 2.39
CA ILE A 325 12.93 39.66 3.78
C ILE A 325 14.07 38.89 4.44
N LYS A 326 14.50 39.34 5.62
CA LYS A 326 15.58 38.72 6.40
C LYS A 326 15.22 38.59 7.86
N ALA A 327 15.39 37.40 8.42
CA ALA A 327 15.45 37.18 9.86
C ALA A 327 16.90 37.33 10.35
N LYS A 328 17.07 38.00 11.49
CA LYS A 328 18.40 38.19 12.11
C LYS A 328 18.95 36.87 12.66
N ASP A 329 20.27 36.80 12.80
CA ASP A 329 21.00 35.71 13.47
C ASP A 329 20.68 34.31 12.90
N LYS A 330 20.36 34.24 11.60
CA LYS A 330 19.98 33.02 10.89
C LYS A 330 18.77 32.28 11.50
N LYS A 331 17.85 33.02 12.13
CA LYS A 331 16.64 32.43 12.72
C LYS A 331 15.67 31.97 11.64
N LYS A 332 15.09 30.79 11.85
CA LYS A 332 14.22 30.13 10.87
C LYS A 332 12.79 30.68 10.94
N ILE A 333 12.25 31.07 9.78
CA ILE A 333 10.88 31.59 9.66
C ILE A 333 10.13 30.95 8.50
N TYR A 334 8.81 30.89 8.62
CA TYR A 334 7.93 30.68 7.47
C TYR A 334 7.74 32.01 6.73
N VAL A 335 7.69 31.98 5.40
CA VAL A 335 7.27 33.10 4.56
C VAL A 335 6.25 32.60 3.56
N TYR A 336 5.02 33.09 3.66
CA TYR A 336 3.97 32.87 2.67
C TYR A 336 3.70 34.18 1.96
N GLN A 337 3.89 34.21 0.64
CA GLN A 337 3.53 35.37 -0.18
C GLN A 337 2.03 35.39 -0.39
N LEU A 338 1.40 36.51 -0.08
CA LEU A 338 0.06 36.85 -0.53
C LEU A 338 0.19 37.58 -1.87
N MET A 339 -0.64 37.23 -2.85
CA MET A 339 -0.55 37.79 -4.18
C MET A 339 -1.93 37.98 -4.82
N ALA A 340 -1.96 38.74 -5.92
CA ALA A 340 -3.15 38.89 -6.77
C ALA A 340 -2.89 38.36 -8.18
N GLY A 341 -3.82 37.54 -8.67
CA GLY A 341 -3.72 36.76 -9.90
C GLY A 341 -3.83 37.59 -11.18
N VAL A 342 -4.68 38.62 -11.17
CA VAL A 342 -4.87 39.62 -12.22
C VAL A 342 -5.35 40.94 -11.59
N GLU A 343 -5.08 42.05 -12.26
CA GLU A 343 -5.58 43.38 -11.87
C GLU A 343 -6.74 43.76 -12.80
N ASN A 344 -7.95 43.94 -12.25
CA ASN A 344 -9.16 44.48 -12.90
C ASN A 344 -9.18 44.39 -14.44
N ASP A 345 -9.31 43.18 -14.95
CA ASP A 345 -9.41 42.88 -16.38
C ASP A 345 -10.85 42.98 -16.92
N THR A 346 -11.86 42.93 -16.03
CA THR A 346 -13.29 42.91 -16.40
C THR A 346 -14.11 43.99 -15.68
N PRO A 347 -14.98 44.76 -16.39
CA PRO A 347 -15.90 45.71 -15.76
C PRO A 347 -16.85 45.03 -14.75
N GLY A 348 -16.90 45.54 -13.52
CA GLY A 348 -17.75 45.02 -12.45
C GLY A 348 -17.09 44.01 -11.51
N VAL A 349 -15.86 43.58 -11.83
CA VAL A 349 -14.99 42.81 -10.92
C VAL A 349 -14.13 43.78 -10.10
N LYS A 350 -13.89 43.46 -8.83
CA LYS A 350 -12.99 44.23 -7.96
C LYS A 350 -11.61 43.56 -7.93
N ALA A 351 -10.56 44.37 -7.92
CA ALA A 351 -9.17 43.90 -7.88
C ALA A 351 -8.83 43.13 -6.60
N VAL A 352 -9.69 43.20 -5.58
CA VAL A 352 -9.55 42.44 -4.33
C VAL A 352 -10.10 41.02 -4.42
N SER A 353 -10.64 40.60 -5.57
CA SER A 353 -11.26 39.28 -5.73
C SER A 353 -10.29 38.17 -6.16
N THR A 354 -9.06 38.49 -6.57
CA THR A 354 -8.16 37.55 -7.27
C THR A 354 -7.01 37.07 -6.38
N GLY A 355 -7.31 36.64 -5.15
CA GLY A 355 -6.29 36.24 -4.18
C GLY A 355 -5.53 34.98 -4.58
N GLY A 356 -4.33 34.79 -4.03
CA GLY A 356 -3.58 33.54 -4.13
C GLY A 356 -2.43 33.52 -3.11
N MET A 357 -1.93 32.34 -2.77
CA MET A 357 -0.88 32.21 -1.76
C MET A 357 0.23 31.23 -2.17
N ASN A 358 1.48 31.62 -1.95
CA ASN A 358 2.65 30.77 -2.21
C ASN A 358 3.46 30.59 -0.93
N PHE A 359 3.85 29.36 -0.59
CA PHE A 359 4.96 29.16 0.35
C PHE A 359 6.28 29.50 -0.34
N ILE A 360 7.10 30.34 0.28
CA ILE A 360 8.34 30.87 -0.32
C ILE A 360 9.55 30.15 0.26
N PRO A 361 10.41 29.53 -0.56
CA PRO A 361 11.64 28.93 -0.08
C PRO A 361 12.68 29.99 0.28
N PRO A 362 13.56 29.71 1.24
CA PRO A 362 14.67 30.59 1.55
C PRO A 362 15.73 30.54 0.43
N ILE A 363 16.26 31.69 0.04
CA ILE A 363 17.30 31.78 -1.00
C ILE A 363 18.60 31.08 -0.56
N SER A 364 19.29 30.45 -1.50
CA SER A 364 20.54 29.71 -1.27
C SER A 364 21.35 29.57 -2.56
N CYS A 365 22.67 29.52 -2.46
CA CYS A 365 23.49 29.19 -3.62
C CYS A 365 23.40 27.71 -4.05
N TYR A 366 22.80 26.85 -3.21
CA TYR A 366 22.50 25.44 -3.51
C TYR A 366 21.13 25.21 -4.18
N LEU A 367 20.37 26.28 -4.47
CA LEU A 367 19.14 26.15 -5.25
C LEU A 367 19.46 25.54 -6.63
N PRO A 368 18.52 24.82 -7.25
CA PRO A 368 18.74 24.17 -8.53
C PRO A 368 19.13 25.20 -9.61
N LYS A 369 19.82 24.71 -10.65
CA LYS A 369 20.16 25.49 -11.85
C LYS A 369 19.17 25.26 -13.00
N VAL A 370 18.33 24.23 -12.88
CA VAL A 370 17.36 23.81 -13.90
C VAL A 370 16.02 23.46 -13.25
N ILE A 371 14.94 23.92 -13.84
CA ILE A 371 13.55 23.54 -13.57
C ILE A 371 13.00 22.97 -14.87
N ASP A 372 12.74 21.66 -14.93
CA ASP A 372 12.46 20.96 -16.19
C ASP A 372 11.53 19.75 -15.96
N GLU A 373 10.25 19.79 -16.30
CA GLU A 373 9.46 20.88 -16.91
C GLU A 373 8.20 21.16 -16.07
N ILE A 374 7.74 22.40 -16.01
CA ILE A 374 6.44 22.77 -15.42
C ILE A 374 5.37 22.53 -16.49
N SER A 375 4.53 21.51 -16.31
CA SER A 375 3.51 21.16 -17.31
C SER A 375 2.37 22.18 -17.38
N ASP A 376 1.93 22.51 -18.59
CA ASP A 376 0.79 23.40 -18.89
C ASP A 376 0.65 24.54 -17.86
N ILE A 377 1.66 25.40 -17.76
CA ILE A 377 1.82 26.36 -16.65
C ILE A 377 0.60 27.28 -16.46
N ASP A 378 -0.14 27.53 -17.54
CA ASP A 378 -1.30 28.40 -17.60
C ASP A 378 -2.64 27.68 -17.39
N LYS A 379 -2.66 26.36 -17.16
CA LYS A 379 -3.91 25.58 -17.15
C LYS A 379 -4.26 24.95 -15.82
N ILE A 380 -5.57 24.93 -15.58
CA ILE A 380 -6.23 24.06 -14.60
C ILE A 380 -7.35 23.35 -15.35
N GLY A 381 -7.10 22.09 -15.70
CA GLY A 381 -7.99 21.34 -16.58
C GLY A 381 -8.11 21.96 -17.97
N PRO A 382 -9.34 22.12 -18.50
CA PRO A 382 -9.54 22.70 -19.82
C PRO A 382 -9.44 24.24 -19.84
N LYS A 383 -9.34 24.92 -18.69
CA LYS A 383 -9.28 26.38 -18.61
C LYS A 383 -7.84 26.88 -18.63
N SER A 384 -7.58 27.92 -19.42
CA SER A 384 -6.32 28.68 -19.43
C SER A 384 -6.49 30.00 -18.67
N TYR A 385 -5.41 30.47 -18.06
CA TYR A 385 -5.38 31.68 -17.24
C TYR A 385 -4.22 32.60 -17.62
N THR A 386 -4.40 33.90 -17.40
CA THR A 386 -3.32 34.87 -17.52
C THR A 386 -2.25 34.55 -16.48
N THR A 387 -1.03 34.19 -16.93
CA THR A 387 0.02 33.66 -16.05
C THR A 387 1.30 34.47 -16.18
N LYS A 388 1.79 35.00 -15.05
CA LYS A 388 3.09 35.68 -14.91
C LYS A 388 4.08 34.74 -14.26
N LEU A 389 5.20 34.48 -14.92
CA LEU A 389 6.34 33.75 -14.38
C LEU A 389 7.30 34.72 -13.70
N ASN A 390 7.55 34.49 -12.42
CA ASN A 390 8.51 35.25 -11.60
C ASN A 390 9.76 34.40 -11.36
N ILE A 391 10.91 34.93 -11.79
CA ILE A 391 12.22 34.28 -11.69
C ILE A 391 13.07 35.03 -10.67
N ILE A 392 13.70 34.28 -9.77
CA ILE A 392 14.68 34.78 -8.80
C ILE A 392 15.96 33.97 -9.03
N THR A 393 17.09 34.65 -9.23
CA THR A 393 18.36 33.98 -9.54
C THR A 393 19.55 34.77 -8.99
N GLN A 394 20.70 34.13 -8.83
CA GLN A 394 21.91 34.83 -8.40
C GLN A 394 22.34 35.87 -9.45
N GLN A 395 22.81 37.02 -8.98
CA GLN A 395 23.29 38.10 -9.83
C GLN A 395 24.42 37.60 -10.76
N GLY A 396 24.40 38.03 -12.01
CA GLY A 396 25.35 37.56 -13.02
C GLY A 396 24.96 36.26 -13.72
N ALA A 397 23.78 35.70 -13.44
CA ALA A 397 23.25 34.54 -14.16
C ALA A 397 22.75 34.92 -15.56
N THR A 398 22.87 33.99 -16.50
CA THR A 398 22.10 33.98 -17.75
C THR A 398 21.01 32.93 -17.60
N VAL A 399 19.76 33.30 -17.87
CA VAL A 399 18.60 32.40 -17.75
C VAL A 399 17.96 32.21 -19.13
N ILE A 400 17.68 30.97 -19.49
CA ILE A 400 16.98 30.57 -20.71
C ILE A 400 15.64 29.96 -20.30
N VAL A 401 14.54 30.51 -20.83
CA VAL A 401 13.19 29.98 -20.62
C VAL A 401 12.72 29.36 -21.93
N LYS A 402 12.23 28.13 -21.85
CA LYS A 402 11.76 27.34 -23.00
C LYS A 402 10.30 26.95 -22.82
N ASN A 403 9.57 26.89 -23.94
CA ASN A 403 8.30 26.16 -24.04
C ASN A 403 8.54 24.91 -24.90
N GLY A 404 8.57 23.74 -24.26
CA GLY A 404 9.09 22.51 -24.86
C GLY A 404 10.53 22.72 -25.38
N ALA A 405 10.76 22.46 -26.67
CA ALA A 405 12.08 22.67 -27.28
C ALA A 405 12.37 24.13 -27.69
N THR A 406 11.37 25.01 -27.69
CA THR A 406 11.48 26.37 -28.21
C THR A 406 11.94 27.34 -27.13
N ILE A 407 13.02 28.09 -27.36
CA ILE A 407 13.42 29.19 -26.46
C ILE A 407 12.43 30.35 -26.65
N ILE A 408 11.75 30.74 -25.56
CA ILE A 408 10.80 31.86 -25.55
C ILE A 408 11.40 33.14 -24.97
N GLN A 409 12.43 33.03 -24.11
CA GLN A 409 13.14 34.17 -23.55
C GLN A 409 14.57 33.80 -23.19
N THR A 410 15.51 34.70 -23.49
CA THR A 410 16.86 34.72 -22.91
C THR A 410 16.98 35.97 -22.03
N ILE A 411 17.39 35.79 -20.79
CA ILE A 411 17.58 36.85 -19.79
C ILE A 411 19.07 36.93 -19.51
N ASN A 412 19.70 38.02 -19.94
CA ASN A 412 21.11 38.28 -19.71
C ASN A 412 21.30 38.87 -18.31
N PRO A 413 22.53 38.82 -17.76
CA PRO A 413 22.85 39.45 -16.48
C PRO A 413 22.41 40.92 -16.34
N SER A 414 22.42 41.68 -17.44
CA SER A 414 22.00 43.09 -17.47
C SER A 414 20.48 43.31 -17.39
N ASP A 415 19.70 42.27 -17.69
CA ASP A 415 18.24 42.35 -17.74
C ASP A 415 17.62 42.13 -16.34
N LEU A 416 18.37 41.48 -15.44
CA LEU A 416 17.98 41.20 -14.07
C LEU A 416 17.74 42.49 -13.28
N LYS A 417 16.58 42.55 -12.61
CA LYS A 417 16.22 43.64 -11.71
C LYS A 417 16.90 43.45 -10.36
N PRO A 418 17.58 44.48 -9.84
CA PRO A 418 18.30 44.38 -8.57
C PRO A 418 17.34 44.17 -7.41
N VAL A 419 17.85 43.61 -6.32
CA VAL A 419 17.09 43.38 -5.08
C VAL A 419 17.74 44.21 -3.98
N SER A 420 17.03 45.25 -3.53
CA SER A 420 17.50 46.09 -2.42
C SER A 420 17.70 45.23 -1.16
N GLY A 421 18.91 45.18 -0.61
CA GLY A 421 19.25 44.39 0.57
C GLY A 421 19.89 43.04 0.26
N ALA A 422 19.80 42.57 -0.98
CA ALA A 422 20.34 41.29 -1.44
C ALA A 422 21.04 41.45 -2.80
N ASN A 423 22.17 42.17 -2.83
CA ASN A 423 22.87 42.54 -4.07
C ASN A 423 23.41 41.34 -4.88
N ASP A 424 23.56 40.18 -4.24
CA ASP A 424 23.97 38.93 -4.90
C ASP A 424 22.81 38.23 -5.63
N TRP A 425 21.62 38.82 -5.63
CA TRP A 425 20.40 38.29 -6.24
C TRP A 425 19.75 39.29 -7.19
N GLY A 426 19.17 38.75 -8.26
CA GLY A 426 18.40 39.46 -9.26
C GLY A 426 17.06 38.77 -9.52
N THR A 427 16.11 39.55 -10.04
CA THR A 427 14.75 39.06 -10.34
C THR A 427 14.32 39.45 -11.75
N TYR A 428 13.40 38.68 -12.34
CA TYR A 428 12.81 38.99 -13.64
C TYR A 428 11.39 38.42 -13.72
N SER A 429 10.52 39.02 -14.52
CA SER A 429 9.18 38.49 -14.76
C SER A 429 8.88 38.39 -16.25
N ILE A 430 8.20 37.31 -16.65
CA ILE A 430 7.68 37.10 -18.00
C ILE A 430 6.16 37.02 -17.89
N LEU A 431 5.46 37.86 -18.65
CA LEU A 431 4.00 37.89 -18.67
C LEU A 431 3.44 36.91 -19.71
N ASN A 432 2.21 36.44 -19.49
CA ASN A 432 1.45 35.61 -20.42
C ASN A 432 2.19 34.33 -20.88
N VAL A 433 2.89 33.67 -19.95
CA VAL A 433 3.54 32.39 -20.25
C VAL A 433 2.49 31.29 -20.43
N THR A 434 2.70 30.38 -21.39
CA THR A 434 1.78 29.28 -21.69
C THR A 434 2.53 27.98 -22.02
N GLY A 435 1.86 26.84 -21.85
CA GLY A 435 2.39 25.52 -22.22
C GLY A 435 3.40 24.95 -21.21
N ASN A 436 4.28 24.05 -21.66
CA ASN A 436 5.23 23.35 -20.81
C ASN A 436 6.51 24.17 -20.68
N ILE A 437 6.80 24.69 -19.48
CA ILE A 437 7.91 25.62 -19.27
C ILE A 437 9.12 24.92 -18.62
N SER A 438 10.29 25.12 -19.21
CA SER A 438 11.58 24.81 -18.56
C SER A 438 12.39 26.08 -18.36
N VAL A 439 13.06 26.20 -17.22
CA VAL A 439 13.92 27.32 -16.84
C VAL A 439 15.33 26.79 -16.59
N GLU A 440 16.29 27.23 -17.39
CA GLU A 440 17.70 26.86 -17.28
C GLU A 440 18.52 28.10 -16.89
N SER A 441 19.36 28.02 -15.88
CA SER A 441 20.19 29.13 -15.41
C SER A 441 21.65 28.69 -15.25
N THR A 442 22.58 29.61 -15.48
CA THR A 442 24.00 29.38 -15.19
C THR A 442 24.32 29.37 -13.69
N LYS A 443 23.38 29.83 -12.85
CA LYS A 443 23.49 29.87 -11.38
C LYS A 443 22.18 29.42 -10.71
N ALA A 444 22.14 29.41 -9.38
CA ALA A 444 20.94 29.08 -8.61
C ALA A 444 19.72 29.89 -9.09
N VAL A 445 18.59 29.20 -9.31
CA VAL A 445 17.35 29.79 -9.80
C VAL A 445 16.13 29.18 -9.11
N THR A 446 15.12 30.02 -8.86
CA THR A 446 13.77 29.59 -8.49
C THR A 446 12.74 30.25 -9.40
N ALA A 447 11.59 29.60 -9.56
CA ALA A 447 10.46 30.14 -10.30
C ALA A 447 9.17 29.97 -9.52
N GLY A 448 8.36 31.04 -9.51
CA GLY A 448 6.98 31.02 -9.04
C GLY A 448 6.07 31.70 -10.04
N ILE A 449 4.76 31.53 -9.89
CA ILE A 449 3.76 32.14 -10.75
C ILE A 449 2.76 32.96 -9.96
N SER A 450 2.21 33.92 -10.67
CA SER A 450 1.00 34.64 -10.31
C SER A 450 0.03 34.52 -11.47
N ALA A 451 -1.16 33.97 -11.25
CA ALA A 451 -2.09 33.72 -12.33
C ALA A 451 -3.55 33.95 -11.93
N GLY A 452 -4.37 34.25 -12.93
CA GLY A 452 -5.79 34.51 -12.71
C GLY A 452 -6.55 34.83 -13.98
N ASP A 453 -7.86 34.99 -13.82
CA ASP A 453 -8.80 35.48 -14.84
C ASP A 453 -10.07 35.97 -14.14
N SER A 454 -10.47 37.22 -14.35
CA SER A 454 -11.69 37.78 -13.76
C SER A 454 -11.69 37.70 -12.23
N ASN A 455 -12.54 36.85 -11.62
CA ASN A 455 -12.63 36.66 -10.17
C ASN A 455 -11.70 35.56 -9.63
N VAL A 456 -10.92 34.90 -10.49
CA VAL A 456 -10.02 33.81 -10.10
C VAL A 456 -8.61 34.35 -9.95
N GLY A 457 -7.96 34.08 -8.83
CA GLY A 457 -6.52 34.18 -8.64
C GLY A 457 -5.95 32.88 -8.06
N TYR A 458 -4.67 32.63 -8.32
CA TYR A 458 -3.89 31.57 -7.68
C TYR A 458 -2.39 31.82 -7.79
N GLY A 459 -1.63 31.10 -6.95
CA GLY A 459 -0.17 31.08 -6.97
C GLY A 459 0.38 29.68 -7.26
N GLY A 460 1.66 29.60 -7.61
CA GLY A 460 2.42 28.35 -7.50
C GLY A 460 3.92 28.62 -7.40
N PHE A 461 4.68 27.76 -6.72
CA PHE A 461 6.15 27.90 -6.61
C PHE A 461 6.84 26.56 -6.89
N PHE A 462 7.67 26.52 -7.95
CA PHE A 462 8.09 25.28 -8.63
C PHE A 462 9.58 24.92 -8.48
N ALA A 463 10.36 25.73 -7.76
CA ALA A 463 11.71 25.34 -7.41
C ALA A 463 12.20 26.05 -6.15
N GLY A 464 13.14 25.41 -5.44
CA GLY A 464 13.90 26.02 -4.34
C GLY A 464 13.69 25.41 -2.96
N PHE A 465 12.87 24.37 -2.88
CA PHE A 465 12.71 23.56 -1.66
C PHE A 465 13.76 22.46 -1.51
N THR A 466 14.67 22.36 -2.49
CA THR A 466 15.83 21.45 -2.51
C THR A 466 17.11 22.25 -2.25
N ARG A 467 17.70 22.13 -1.06
CA ARG A 467 19.09 22.59 -0.79
C ARG A 467 20.11 21.47 -0.95
N ILE A 468 19.67 20.22 -0.78
CA ILE A 468 20.52 19.04 -0.81
C ILE A 468 20.03 18.17 -1.98
N PRO A 469 20.87 17.91 -3.01
CA PRO A 469 20.47 17.10 -4.15
C PRO A 469 20.25 15.62 -3.78
N LEU A 470 19.37 14.96 -4.54
CA LEU A 470 19.10 13.53 -4.41
C LEU A 470 20.10 12.73 -5.25
N ILE A 471 20.71 11.72 -4.64
CA ILE A 471 21.45 10.67 -5.37
C ILE A 471 20.42 9.82 -6.13
N VAL A 472 20.53 9.77 -7.45
CA VAL A 472 19.71 8.89 -8.30
C VAL A 472 20.56 7.73 -8.83
N ASN A 473 19.96 6.54 -8.97
CA ASN A 473 20.57 5.47 -9.77
C ASN A 473 20.09 5.62 -11.22
N VAL A 474 21.01 5.89 -12.14
CA VAL A 474 20.70 6.20 -13.55
C VAL A 474 20.10 4.99 -14.29
N ASP A 475 20.35 3.78 -13.80
CA ASP A 475 19.65 2.55 -14.21
C ASP A 475 19.19 1.79 -12.97
N GLU A 476 17.91 1.90 -12.62
CA GLU A 476 17.37 1.26 -11.42
C GLU A 476 17.31 -0.27 -11.49
N LYS A 477 17.48 -0.86 -12.69
CA LYS A 477 17.67 -2.31 -12.85
C LYS A 477 19.14 -2.71 -12.73
N ALA A 478 20.06 -1.75 -12.87
CA ALA A 478 21.46 -1.99 -12.68
C ALA A 478 21.78 -2.09 -11.18
N CYS A 479 22.23 -3.27 -10.82
CA CYS A 479 22.84 -3.59 -9.53
C CYS A 479 24.37 -3.64 -9.70
N ILE A 480 25.12 -3.79 -8.61
CA ILE A 480 26.60 -3.87 -8.67
C ILE A 480 27.02 -5.00 -9.63
N PRO A 481 27.98 -4.78 -10.55
CA PRO A 481 28.84 -3.60 -10.72
C PRO A 481 28.36 -2.55 -11.73
N TYR A 482 27.13 -2.67 -12.25
CA TYR A 482 26.60 -1.86 -13.35
C TYR A 482 25.82 -0.63 -12.90
N ALA A 483 25.54 -0.52 -11.59
CA ALA A 483 24.87 0.62 -11.02
C ALA A 483 25.68 1.91 -11.21
N ILE A 484 24.97 3.00 -11.49
CA ILE A 484 25.53 4.33 -11.71
C ILE A 484 24.76 5.26 -10.78
N LEU A 485 25.39 5.76 -9.73
CA LEU A 485 24.84 6.79 -8.87
C LEU A 485 25.20 8.16 -9.46
N GLU A 486 24.24 9.07 -9.52
CA GLU A 486 24.42 10.39 -10.13
C GLU A 486 23.83 11.48 -9.24
N LEU A 487 24.48 12.64 -9.25
CA LEU A 487 23.97 13.90 -8.73
C LEU A 487 23.87 14.94 -9.86
N PRO A 488 23.02 15.97 -9.70
CA PRO A 488 22.99 17.09 -10.64
C PRO A 488 24.39 17.68 -10.85
N GLN A 489 24.75 17.88 -12.11
CA GLN A 489 26.00 18.54 -12.48
C GLN A 489 26.01 20.03 -12.10
N GLY A 490 27.21 20.58 -11.92
CA GLY A 490 27.43 22.02 -11.77
C GLY A 490 27.75 22.50 -10.36
N TYR A 491 27.92 21.62 -9.36
CA TYR A 491 28.52 22.00 -8.08
C TYR A 491 30.04 22.18 -8.22
N ARG A 492 30.64 23.03 -7.38
CA ARG A 492 32.08 23.29 -7.37
C ARG A 492 32.91 22.04 -7.07
N SER A 493 32.45 21.20 -6.15
CA SER A 493 33.09 19.91 -5.86
C SER A 493 32.07 18.87 -5.43
N TYR A 494 32.45 17.61 -5.64
CA TYR A 494 31.75 16.40 -5.20
C TYR A 494 32.78 15.53 -4.49
N GLU A 495 32.39 14.96 -3.36
CA GLU A 495 33.22 14.02 -2.59
C GLU A 495 32.34 12.84 -2.20
N TRP A 496 32.44 11.75 -2.95
CA TRP A 496 31.68 10.52 -2.67
C TRP A 496 32.36 9.67 -1.61
N PHE A 497 31.57 9.15 -0.68
CA PHE A 497 32.06 8.26 0.37
C PHE A 497 31.03 7.19 0.75
N ASN A 498 31.53 6.04 1.19
CA ASN A 498 30.72 4.98 1.77
C ASN A 498 30.71 5.14 3.30
N VAL A 499 29.53 5.34 3.89
CA VAL A 499 29.34 5.47 5.33
C VAL A 499 29.77 4.19 6.07
N ASP A 500 29.61 3.04 5.42
CA ASP A 500 29.96 1.73 5.99
C ASP A 500 31.47 1.42 5.85
N ASP A 501 32.20 2.14 5.00
CA ASP A 501 33.66 2.02 4.77
C ASP A 501 34.26 3.39 4.39
N PRO A 502 34.45 4.30 5.36
CA PRO A 502 34.79 5.70 5.10
C PRO A 502 36.26 5.93 4.66
N ALA A 503 37.05 4.88 4.42
CA ALA A 503 38.49 4.98 4.20
C ALA A 503 38.91 5.27 2.74
N THR A 504 37.97 5.55 1.83
CA THR A 504 38.28 5.80 0.42
C THR A 504 37.53 7.01 -0.11
N ASP A 505 38.24 8.00 -0.64
CA ASP A 505 37.67 8.97 -1.58
C ASP A 505 37.30 8.17 -2.85
N LEU A 506 36.01 8.16 -3.15
CA LEU A 506 35.43 7.38 -4.24
C LEU A 506 35.22 8.20 -5.52
N THR A 507 35.61 9.47 -5.50
CA THR A 507 35.31 10.44 -6.55
C THR A 507 36.16 10.21 -7.78
N ASP A 508 35.53 10.05 -8.94
CA ASP A 508 36.21 10.07 -10.25
C ASP A 508 36.43 11.53 -10.69
N PRO A 509 37.68 12.00 -10.83
CA PRO A 509 37.96 13.37 -11.27
C PRO A 509 37.43 13.72 -12.68
N ALA A 510 37.22 12.71 -13.54
CA ALA A 510 36.72 12.93 -14.90
C ALA A 510 35.20 13.18 -14.93
N SER A 511 34.47 12.59 -13.99
CA SER A 511 33.00 12.68 -13.88
C SER A 511 32.58 12.74 -12.40
N PRO A 512 32.90 13.83 -11.68
CA PRO A 512 32.78 13.87 -10.21
C PRO A 512 31.33 13.79 -9.71
N HIS A 513 30.35 14.11 -10.58
CA HIS A 513 28.92 13.99 -10.28
C HIS A 513 28.38 12.56 -10.41
N ILE A 514 29.18 11.62 -10.90
CA ILE A 514 28.81 10.21 -11.12
C ILE A 514 29.69 9.31 -10.23
N PHE A 515 29.10 8.27 -9.68
CA PHE A 515 29.81 7.24 -8.92
C PHE A 515 29.29 5.83 -9.25
N ASN A 516 30.20 4.90 -9.53
CA ASN A 516 29.87 3.51 -9.88
C ASN A 516 30.17 2.57 -8.71
N PRO A 517 29.20 2.28 -7.80
CA PRO A 517 29.43 1.46 -6.62
C PRO A 517 29.97 0.07 -6.97
N LYS A 518 31.04 -0.32 -6.26
CA LYS A 518 31.69 -1.65 -6.40
C LYS A 518 31.35 -2.61 -5.26
N LYS A 519 30.77 -2.11 -4.18
CA LYS A 519 30.38 -2.88 -2.99
C LYS A 519 28.97 -2.48 -2.54
N PRO A 520 28.19 -3.37 -1.91
CA PRO A 520 26.99 -2.95 -1.21
C PRO A 520 27.37 -2.02 -0.06
N GLY A 521 26.48 -1.08 0.27
CA GLY A 521 26.75 -0.10 1.32
C GLY A 521 25.87 1.14 1.20
N THR A 522 26.13 2.08 2.10
CA THR A 522 25.40 3.33 2.20
C THR A 522 26.26 4.47 1.70
N TYR A 523 25.91 5.05 0.56
CA TYR A 523 26.68 6.08 -0.12
C TYR A 523 26.14 7.47 0.17
N LYS A 524 27.05 8.42 0.37
CA LYS A 524 26.77 9.86 0.46
C LYS A 524 27.74 10.61 -0.45
N CYS A 525 27.37 11.84 -0.80
CA CYS A 525 28.27 12.78 -1.43
C CYS A 525 28.29 14.08 -0.63
N ARG A 526 29.48 14.64 -0.37
CA ARG A 526 29.63 16.01 0.14
C ARG A 526 29.84 16.95 -1.04
N ILE A 527 29.03 18.00 -1.10
CA ILE A 527 29.06 18.99 -2.18
C ILE A 527 29.45 20.37 -1.65
N THR A 528 30.21 21.12 -2.45
CA THR A 528 30.47 22.54 -2.19
C THR A 528 29.94 23.38 -3.35
N GLU A 529 29.37 24.54 -3.05
CA GLU A 529 28.95 25.49 -4.08
C GLU A 529 29.06 26.93 -3.58
N GLY A 530 29.56 27.82 -4.44
CA GLY A 530 29.66 29.25 -4.15
C GLY A 530 30.32 29.55 -2.80
N SER A 531 29.65 30.39 -2.01
CA SER A 531 30.03 30.79 -0.66
C SER A 531 29.27 30.05 0.45
N CYS A 532 28.47 29.05 0.11
CA CYS A 532 27.70 28.31 1.11
C CYS A 532 28.60 27.29 1.84
N ASP A 533 28.24 26.98 3.09
CA ASP A 533 28.88 25.92 3.86
C ASP A 533 28.67 24.56 3.16
N PRO A 534 29.66 23.63 3.16
CA PRO A 534 29.50 22.33 2.54
C PRO A 534 28.26 21.57 3.03
N GLU A 535 27.54 20.94 2.12
CA GLU A 535 26.34 20.15 2.40
C GLU A 535 26.57 18.68 2.02
N GLU A 536 25.94 17.76 2.75
CA GLU A 536 26.00 16.33 2.44
C GLU A 536 24.64 15.83 1.97
N THR A 537 24.64 14.98 0.93
CA THR A 537 23.43 14.30 0.48
C THR A 537 22.84 13.42 1.58
N LEU A 538 21.57 13.08 1.44
CA LEU A 538 21.02 11.97 2.22
C LEU A 538 21.72 10.65 1.85
N PRO A 539 21.80 9.69 2.79
CA PRO A 539 22.39 8.38 2.54
C PRO A 539 21.57 7.57 1.52
N TYR A 540 22.20 7.18 0.42
CA TYR A 540 21.65 6.25 -0.56
C TYR A 540 22.11 4.83 -0.25
N LYS A 541 21.19 3.95 0.13
CA LYS A 541 21.51 2.54 0.41
C LYS A 541 21.51 1.74 -0.88
N PHE A 542 22.63 1.09 -1.20
CA PHE A 542 22.77 0.20 -2.35
C PHE A 542 22.92 -1.26 -1.91
N GLU A 543 22.13 -2.17 -2.48
CA GLU A 543 22.18 -3.61 -2.20
C GLU A 543 22.59 -4.44 -3.44
N ASN A 544 22.99 -5.70 -3.23
CA ASN A 544 23.32 -6.62 -4.33
C ASN A 544 22.07 -7.01 -5.14
N CYS A 545 22.28 -7.42 -6.39
CA CYS A 545 21.22 -7.91 -7.30
C CYS A 545 20.38 -9.03 -6.67
N LYS A 546 19.09 -9.07 -6.99
CA LYS A 546 18.21 -10.22 -6.74
C LYS A 546 18.09 -11.07 -8.01
N LYS A 547 18.51 -12.34 -7.94
CA LYS A 547 18.28 -13.34 -9.00
C LYS A 547 16.85 -13.85 -8.90
N GLU A 548 16.06 -13.76 -9.98
CA GLU A 548 14.74 -14.41 -10.04
C GLU A 548 14.83 -15.73 -10.79
N VAL A 549 14.26 -16.79 -10.21
CA VAL A 549 14.21 -18.15 -10.75
C VAL A 549 12.77 -18.67 -10.66
N THR A 550 12.32 -19.38 -11.68
CA THR A 550 11.02 -20.05 -11.69
C THR A 550 11.23 -21.50 -12.11
N ASP A 551 10.76 -22.44 -11.29
CA ASP A 551 10.78 -23.88 -11.57
C ASP A 551 9.40 -24.49 -11.37
N SER A 552 9.17 -25.63 -12.03
CA SER A 552 7.94 -26.40 -11.96
C SER A 552 8.26 -27.80 -11.45
N ILE A 553 7.50 -28.30 -10.46
CA ILE A 553 7.79 -29.56 -9.78
C ILE A 553 6.55 -30.45 -9.67
N CYS A 554 6.76 -31.76 -9.60
CA CYS A 554 5.71 -32.77 -9.47
C CYS A 554 5.59 -33.35 -8.05
N GLY A 555 6.40 -32.88 -7.10
CA GLY A 555 6.51 -33.42 -5.75
C GLY A 555 7.74 -32.86 -5.05
N VAL A 556 8.33 -33.65 -4.15
CA VAL A 556 9.59 -33.26 -3.47
C VAL A 556 10.70 -33.06 -4.51
N GLN A 557 11.35 -31.90 -4.50
CA GLN A 557 12.41 -31.56 -5.45
C GLN A 557 13.64 -31.02 -4.71
N THR A 558 14.83 -31.44 -5.17
CA THR A 558 16.09 -30.84 -4.75
C THR A 558 16.52 -29.77 -5.76
N PHE A 559 16.92 -28.60 -5.26
CA PHE A 559 17.45 -27.50 -6.04
C PHE A 559 18.91 -27.26 -5.71
N THR A 560 19.73 -27.03 -6.74
CA THR A 560 21.15 -26.69 -6.61
C THR A 560 21.38 -25.30 -7.22
N PRO A 561 21.21 -24.23 -6.43
CA PRO A 561 21.38 -22.86 -6.91
C PRO A 561 22.81 -22.60 -7.39
N SER A 562 22.95 -21.61 -8.27
CA SER A 562 24.23 -21.13 -8.80
C SER A 562 24.28 -19.62 -8.82
N PHE A 563 25.48 -19.04 -8.73
CA PHE A 563 25.69 -17.61 -8.92
C PHE A 563 25.35 -17.22 -10.37
N LYS A 564 24.52 -16.18 -10.55
CA LYS A 564 24.17 -15.65 -11.87
C LYS A 564 25.07 -14.49 -12.27
N TYR A 565 25.44 -13.66 -11.31
CA TYR A 565 26.21 -12.44 -11.55
C TYR A 565 27.70 -12.65 -11.25
N ASN A 566 28.03 -13.63 -10.40
CA ASN A 566 29.39 -14.05 -10.08
C ASN A 566 29.70 -15.43 -10.68
N THR A 567 29.68 -15.54 -12.01
CA THR A 567 29.70 -16.83 -12.78
C THR A 567 30.99 -17.66 -12.67
N GLY A 568 31.88 -17.37 -11.72
CA GLY A 568 33.09 -18.15 -11.40
C GLY A 568 33.19 -18.61 -9.95
N GLU A 569 32.17 -18.33 -9.11
CA GLU A 569 32.13 -18.73 -7.70
C GLU A 569 31.29 -19.99 -7.51
N ASP A 570 31.65 -20.81 -6.51
CA ASP A 570 30.88 -21.97 -6.09
C ASP A 570 30.01 -21.65 -4.87
N VAL A 571 28.76 -22.14 -4.86
CA VAL A 571 27.87 -22.01 -3.69
C VAL A 571 28.37 -22.92 -2.57
N LYS A 572 28.56 -22.35 -1.37
CA LYS A 572 28.99 -23.08 -0.17
C LYS A 572 28.05 -22.94 1.02
N SER A 573 27.15 -21.96 0.98
CA SER A 573 26.09 -21.86 1.97
C SER A 573 24.83 -21.26 1.35
N ILE A 574 23.68 -21.74 1.84
CA ILE A 574 22.35 -21.25 1.53
C ILE A 574 21.68 -20.84 2.83
N ASN A 575 21.15 -19.62 2.89
CA ASN A 575 20.39 -19.12 4.02
C ASN A 575 18.98 -18.71 3.58
N ILE A 576 17.96 -19.41 4.06
CA ILE A 576 16.56 -19.12 3.75
C ILE A 576 16.13 -17.85 4.49
N THR A 577 15.80 -16.80 3.75
CA THR A 577 15.34 -15.51 4.29
C THR A 577 13.83 -15.39 4.34
N LYS A 578 13.11 -16.14 3.49
CA LYS A 578 11.65 -16.27 3.51
C LYS A 578 11.25 -17.72 3.28
N GLN A 579 10.57 -18.31 4.25
CA GLN A 579 10.01 -19.65 4.14
C GLN A 579 8.80 -19.66 3.19
N PRO A 580 8.58 -20.76 2.44
CA PRO A 580 7.39 -20.94 1.63
C PRO A 580 6.11 -21.02 2.47
N SER A 581 4.98 -20.75 1.83
CA SER A 581 3.66 -20.81 2.46
C SER A 581 2.94 -22.14 2.22
N LYS A 582 3.26 -22.83 1.12
CA LYS A 582 2.59 -24.03 0.62
C LYS A 582 3.48 -25.27 0.61
N GLY A 583 4.70 -25.14 1.11
CA GLY A 583 5.64 -26.23 1.33
C GLY A 583 6.60 -25.92 2.48
N GLU A 584 7.56 -26.81 2.66
CA GLU A 584 8.65 -26.69 3.60
C GLU A 584 9.99 -26.78 2.87
N VAL A 585 10.99 -26.03 3.36
CA VAL A 585 12.34 -26.03 2.80
C VAL A 585 13.32 -26.51 3.85
N GLU A 586 14.19 -27.42 3.44
CA GLU A 586 15.27 -27.95 4.24
C GLU A 586 16.58 -27.80 3.47
N VAL A 587 17.52 -27.02 4.00
CA VAL A 587 18.87 -26.88 3.41
C VAL A 587 19.64 -28.17 3.65
N ALA A 588 20.26 -28.71 2.60
CA ALA A 588 21.04 -29.95 2.70
C ALA A 588 22.27 -29.75 3.59
N LEU A 589 22.78 -30.83 4.19
CA LEU A 589 23.92 -30.80 5.11
C LEU A 589 25.21 -30.22 4.50
N ASN A 590 25.35 -30.29 3.18
CA ASN A 590 26.48 -29.68 2.47
C ASN A 590 26.38 -28.14 2.38
N GLY A 591 25.20 -27.56 2.61
CA GLY A 591 24.94 -26.13 2.47
C GLY A 591 24.85 -25.64 1.02
N GLU A 592 24.93 -26.51 0.02
CA GLU A 592 25.03 -26.15 -1.41
C GLU A 592 23.72 -26.36 -2.18
N SER A 593 22.78 -27.10 -1.58
CA SER A 593 21.46 -27.37 -2.15
C SER A 593 20.38 -27.30 -1.07
N PHE A 594 19.12 -27.25 -1.49
CA PHE A 594 17.98 -27.38 -0.58
C PHE A 594 16.89 -28.27 -1.19
N ILE A 595 16.12 -28.89 -0.31
CA ILE A 595 14.97 -29.73 -0.66
C ILE A 595 13.70 -28.93 -0.39
N TYR A 596 12.84 -28.82 -1.38
CA TYR A 596 11.48 -28.31 -1.23
C TYR A 596 10.50 -29.47 -1.15
N LYS A 597 9.67 -29.47 -0.10
CA LYS A 597 8.61 -30.46 0.13
C LYS A 597 7.25 -29.72 0.09
N PRO A 598 6.45 -29.84 -0.97
CA PRO A 598 5.11 -29.26 -0.97
C PRO A 598 4.25 -29.90 0.14
N LYS A 599 3.33 -29.14 0.72
CA LYS A 599 2.33 -29.67 1.67
C LYS A 599 1.43 -30.68 0.97
N ALA A 600 0.84 -31.58 1.76
CA ALA A 600 -0.23 -32.44 1.26
C ALA A 600 -1.35 -31.58 0.63
N ASP A 601 -1.92 -32.08 -0.48
CA ASP A 601 -3.09 -31.52 -1.15
C ASP A 601 -2.93 -30.14 -1.84
N VAL A 602 -1.71 -29.67 -2.09
CA VAL A 602 -1.47 -28.44 -2.88
C VAL A 602 -1.10 -28.76 -4.33
N THR A 603 -1.89 -28.30 -5.31
CA THR A 603 -1.59 -28.47 -6.75
C THR A 603 -2.12 -27.31 -7.59
N GLY A 604 -1.48 -27.01 -8.72
CA GLY A 604 -1.86 -25.93 -9.64
C GLY A 604 -1.56 -24.52 -9.12
N GLU A 605 -0.77 -24.41 -8.07
CA GLU A 605 -0.47 -23.16 -7.38
C GLU A 605 1.03 -22.84 -7.42
N SER A 606 1.37 -21.55 -7.35
CA SER A 606 2.75 -21.11 -7.11
C SER A 606 3.01 -20.87 -5.63
N ASP A 607 4.25 -21.12 -5.22
CA ASP A 607 4.80 -20.80 -3.90
C ASP A 607 6.13 -20.06 -4.07
N GLU A 608 6.52 -19.29 -3.05
CA GLU A 608 7.65 -18.38 -3.13
C GLU A 608 8.63 -18.58 -1.98
N ILE A 609 9.91 -18.69 -2.32
CA ILE A 609 11.02 -18.79 -1.38
C ILE A 609 11.98 -17.64 -1.66
N GLU A 610 12.53 -17.04 -0.61
CA GLU A 610 13.70 -16.17 -0.74
C GLU A 610 14.87 -16.74 0.05
N TYR A 611 16.06 -16.71 -0.54
CA TYR A 611 17.28 -17.19 0.09
C TYR A 611 18.52 -16.45 -0.42
N ASN A 612 19.57 -16.48 0.39
CA ASN A 612 20.90 -16.00 0.02
C ASN A 612 21.82 -17.18 -0.29
N ILE A 613 22.62 -17.05 -1.34
CA ILE A 613 23.72 -17.98 -1.65
C ILE A 613 25.05 -17.27 -1.41
N SER A 614 26.01 -17.95 -0.77
CA SER A 614 27.33 -17.39 -0.50
C SER A 614 28.47 -18.36 -0.82
N ASN A 615 29.62 -17.81 -1.19
CA ASN A 615 30.84 -18.57 -1.45
C ASN A 615 31.54 -18.98 -0.13
N ALA A 616 32.66 -19.72 -0.23
CA ALA A 616 33.36 -20.28 0.94
C ALA A 616 33.78 -19.22 1.98
N SER A 617 34.18 -18.02 1.54
CA SER A 617 34.61 -16.93 2.40
C SER A 617 33.46 -16.10 2.96
N GLY A 618 32.23 -16.29 2.47
CA GLY A 618 31.08 -15.45 2.80
C GLY A 618 31.15 -14.02 2.24
N THR A 619 32.19 -13.70 1.46
CA THR A 619 32.42 -12.34 0.94
C THR A 619 31.60 -12.06 -0.31
N VAL A 620 31.24 -13.09 -1.07
CA VAL A 620 30.32 -12.99 -2.21
C VAL A 620 28.99 -13.58 -1.79
N THR A 621 27.93 -12.77 -1.87
CA THR A 621 26.56 -13.21 -1.56
C THR A 621 25.59 -12.68 -2.62
N GLU A 622 24.72 -13.55 -3.14
CA GLU A 622 23.61 -13.19 -4.04
C GLU A 622 22.27 -13.51 -3.37
N LYS A 623 21.30 -12.61 -3.50
CA LYS A 623 19.91 -12.85 -3.07
C LYS A 623 19.14 -13.52 -4.20
N VAL A 624 18.31 -14.51 -3.89
CA VAL A 624 17.51 -15.24 -4.87
C VAL A 624 16.03 -15.20 -4.48
N LYS A 625 15.17 -14.84 -5.44
CA LYS A 625 13.72 -15.07 -5.41
C LYS A 625 13.41 -16.31 -6.23
N HIS A 626 12.83 -17.33 -5.61
CA HIS A 626 12.52 -18.59 -6.29
C HIS A 626 11.02 -18.84 -6.26
N THR A 627 10.40 -18.81 -7.43
CA THR A 627 8.99 -19.16 -7.64
C THR A 627 8.90 -20.63 -8.01
N ILE A 628 8.16 -21.41 -7.24
CA ILE A 628 7.94 -22.84 -7.48
C ILE A 628 6.50 -23.06 -7.88
N ILE A 629 6.27 -23.62 -9.07
CA ILE A 629 4.95 -24.05 -9.54
C ILE A 629 4.75 -25.51 -9.14
N ILE A 630 3.76 -25.77 -8.30
CA ILE A 630 3.50 -27.08 -7.70
C ILE A 630 2.45 -27.80 -8.53
N ASN A 631 2.84 -28.89 -9.19
CA ASN A 631 1.97 -29.69 -10.07
C ASN A 631 1.87 -31.16 -9.62
N GLN A 632 2.08 -31.41 -8.33
CA GLN A 632 1.93 -32.76 -7.77
C GLN A 632 0.50 -33.27 -7.95
N ILE A 633 0.36 -34.59 -8.11
CA ILE A 633 -0.95 -35.23 -8.25
C ILE A 633 -1.45 -35.69 -6.87
N ILE A 634 -2.62 -35.20 -6.50
CA ILE A 634 -3.39 -35.59 -5.33
C ILE A 634 -4.23 -36.81 -5.71
N ALA A 635 -3.84 -37.95 -5.15
CA ALA A 635 -4.52 -39.23 -5.31
C ALA A 635 -4.40 -40.01 -4.00
N THR A 636 -5.33 -40.93 -3.75
CA THR A 636 -5.33 -41.83 -2.59
C THR A 636 -5.33 -43.29 -3.02
N ASP A 637 -4.88 -44.17 -2.12
CA ASP A 637 -5.09 -45.61 -2.31
C ASP A 637 -6.61 -45.90 -2.28
N THR A 638 -7.05 -46.89 -3.06
CA THR A 638 -8.48 -47.23 -3.21
C THR A 638 -8.73 -48.73 -3.13
N THR A 639 -10.01 -49.11 -2.98
CA THR A 639 -10.48 -50.49 -3.02
C THR A 639 -11.54 -50.62 -4.11
N VAL A 640 -11.42 -51.63 -4.97
CA VAL A 640 -12.43 -52.01 -5.96
C VAL A 640 -13.10 -53.28 -5.47
N GLY A 641 -14.41 -53.21 -5.26
CA GLY A 641 -15.25 -54.32 -4.82
C GLY A 641 -15.90 -55.00 -6.01
N GLU A 642 -15.98 -56.33 -6.01
CA GLU A 642 -16.74 -57.09 -7.01
C GLU A 642 -17.50 -58.24 -6.34
N CYS A 643 -18.73 -58.49 -6.77
CA CYS A 643 -19.57 -59.53 -6.18
C CYS A 643 -19.22 -60.90 -6.78
N SER A 644 -18.91 -61.89 -5.93
CA SER A 644 -18.64 -63.26 -6.38
C SER A 644 -18.95 -64.29 -5.31
N THR A 645 -19.47 -65.44 -5.75
CA THR A 645 -19.71 -66.63 -4.92
C THR A 645 -18.50 -67.59 -4.89
N THR A 646 -17.38 -67.19 -5.54
CA THR A 646 -16.12 -67.94 -5.60
C THR A 646 -14.96 -67.08 -5.09
N ASN A 647 -13.79 -67.67 -4.83
CA ASN A 647 -12.60 -66.92 -4.38
C ASN A 647 -11.94 -66.05 -5.49
N SER A 648 -12.59 -65.86 -6.64
CA SER A 648 -12.11 -65.02 -7.74
C SER A 648 -13.24 -64.18 -8.36
N ALA A 649 -12.90 -63.01 -8.90
CA ALA A 649 -13.81 -62.14 -9.62
C ALA A 649 -13.08 -61.38 -10.76
N ASN A 650 -13.84 -60.80 -11.70
CA ASN A 650 -13.32 -59.92 -12.74
C ASN A 650 -13.56 -58.47 -12.32
N PHE A 651 -12.54 -57.80 -11.80
CA PHE A 651 -12.67 -56.45 -11.24
C PHE A 651 -12.63 -55.39 -12.33
N ASP A 652 -13.62 -54.49 -12.37
CA ASP A 652 -13.56 -53.31 -13.22
C ASP A 652 -12.72 -52.20 -12.55
N LEU A 653 -11.49 -52.03 -13.04
CA LEU A 653 -10.56 -51.01 -12.54
C LEU A 653 -10.95 -49.59 -12.98
N THR A 654 -11.97 -49.42 -13.84
CA THR A 654 -12.40 -48.10 -14.35
C THR A 654 -13.45 -47.41 -13.50
N GLU A 655 -14.11 -48.10 -12.57
CA GLU A 655 -15.18 -47.56 -11.71
C GLU A 655 -14.70 -46.67 -10.56
N THR A 656 -13.45 -46.21 -10.61
CA THR A 656 -12.77 -45.54 -9.49
C THR A 656 -12.41 -44.10 -9.83
N ASN A 657 -12.85 -43.17 -8.98
CA ASN A 657 -12.42 -41.77 -9.04
C ASN A 657 -11.07 -41.62 -8.34
N TYR A 658 -9.98 -41.80 -9.07
CA TYR A 658 -8.61 -41.71 -8.52
C TYR A 658 -8.18 -40.29 -8.13
N THR A 659 -8.74 -39.29 -8.80
CA THR A 659 -8.42 -37.88 -8.58
C THR A 659 -9.55 -36.99 -9.07
N SER A 660 -9.73 -35.84 -8.43
CA SER A 660 -10.65 -34.78 -8.87
C SER A 660 -9.93 -33.64 -9.60
N GLU A 661 -8.68 -33.86 -10.02
CA GLU A 661 -7.85 -32.81 -10.61
C GLU A 661 -8.26 -32.45 -12.05
N PRO A 662 -8.33 -31.14 -12.38
CA PRO A 662 -8.71 -30.68 -13.72
C PRO A 662 -7.68 -31.02 -14.81
N ASN A 663 -6.43 -31.32 -14.44
CA ASN A 663 -5.35 -31.64 -15.36
C ASN A 663 -5.13 -33.16 -15.54
N PHE A 664 -6.07 -34.00 -15.12
CA PHE A 664 -6.00 -35.44 -15.29
C PHE A 664 -5.80 -35.84 -16.77
N LYS A 665 -4.87 -36.77 -17.03
CA LYS A 665 -4.55 -37.26 -18.38
C LYS A 665 -4.91 -38.74 -18.56
N SER A 666 -4.43 -39.61 -17.69
CA SER A 666 -4.67 -41.05 -17.80
C SER A 666 -4.43 -41.80 -16.49
N VAL A 667 -5.05 -42.99 -16.37
CA VAL A 667 -4.66 -44.03 -15.42
C VAL A 667 -4.26 -45.28 -16.20
N ARG A 668 -3.17 -45.92 -15.78
CA ARG A 668 -2.74 -47.26 -16.23
C ARG A 668 -2.48 -48.15 -15.03
N TYR A 669 -2.71 -49.44 -15.18
CA TYR A 669 -2.64 -50.40 -14.07
C TYR A 669 -1.49 -51.38 -14.25
N TYR A 670 -0.84 -51.73 -13.14
CA TYR A 670 0.31 -52.64 -13.14
C TYR A 670 0.23 -53.62 -11.98
N ILE A 671 0.79 -54.81 -12.16
CA ILE A 671 0.87 -55.83 -11.10
C ILE A 671 1.92 -55.51 -10.02
N SER A 672 2.84 -54.57 -10.27
CA SER A 672 3.89 -54.20 -9.32
C SER A 672 4.10 -52.68 -9.24
N PRO A 673 4.61 -52.15 -8.11
CA PRO A 673 4.88 -50.73 -7.97
C PRO A 673 6.02 -50.28 -8.89
N THR A 674 7.03 -51.14 -9.11
CA THR A 674 8.14 -50.86 -10.03
C THR A 674 7.68 -50.80 -11.48
N GLY A 675 6.74 -51.67 -11.86
CA GLY A 675 6.10 -51.67 -13.17
C GLY A 675 5.32 -50.38 -13.40
N ALA A 676 4.56 -49.93 -12.39
CA ALA A 676 3.86 -48.65 -12.45
C ALA A 676 4.79 -47.44 -12.50
N GLU A 677 5.88 -47.43 -11.73
CA GLU A 677 6.81 -46.31 -11.68
C GLU A 677 7.59 -46.14 -12.99
N ASN A 678 7.99 -47.25 -13.61
CA ASN A 678 8.84 -47.27 -14.81
C ASN A 678 8.10 -47.62 -16.10
N GLN A 679 6.78 -47.80 -16.06
CA GLN A 679 5.93 -48.17 -17.20
C GLN A 679 6.40 -49.47 -17.89
N ILE A 680 6.65 -50.51 -17.10
CA ILE A 680 7.11 -51.81 -17.63
C ILE A 680 5.94 -52.48 -18.37
N ALA A 681 6.01 -52.51 -19.70
CA ALA A 681 4.91 -52.99 -20.56
C ALA A 681 4.45 -54.43 -20.27
N LEU A 682 5.35 -55.31 -19.81
CA LEU A 682 5.02 -56.70 -19.46
C LEU A 682 4.20 -56.83 -18.17
N GLU A 683 4.15 -55.78 -17.36
CA GLU A 683 3.46 -55.75 -16.08
C GLU A 683 2.14 -54.96 -16.13
N GLU A 684 1.84 -54.33 -17.26
CA GLU A 684 0.62 -53.56 -17.48
C GLU A 684 -0.59 -54.49 -17.63
N ILE A 685 -1.69 -54.16 -16.97
CA ILE A 685 -2.93 -54.94 -16.96
C ILE A 685 -4.11 -54.11 -17.48
N SER A 686 -5.04 -54.78 -18.14
CA SER A 686 -6.29 -54.19 -18.64
C SER A 686 -7.47 -54.42 -17.71
N SER A 687 -8.42 -53.48 -17.68
CA SER A 687 -9.75 -53.71 -17.09
C SER A 687 -10.67 -54.42 -18.11
N PRO A 688 -11.54 -55.35 -17.68
CA PRO A 688 -11.62 -55.95 -16.34
C PRO A 688 -10.46 -56.92 -16.06
N TYR A 689 -10.06 -57.02 -14.79
CA TYR A 689 -8.91 -57.85 -14.37
C TYR A 689 -9.34 -59.04 -13.50
N PRO A 690 -9.06 -60.30 -13.91
CA PRO A 690 -9.34 -61.49 -13.11
C PRO A 690 -8.35 -61.60 -11.94
N ALA A 691 -8.85 -61.58 -10.70
CA ALA A 691 -8.00 -61.66 -9.52
C ALA A 691 -8.65 -62.47 -8.39
N LEU A 692 -7.82 -62.91 -7.44
CA LEU A 692 -8.27 -63.49 -6.17
C LEU A 692 -8.61 -62.37 -5.17
N ASP A 693 -9.43 -62.70 -4.16
CA ASP A 693 -9.70 -61.79 -3.06
C ASP A 693 -8.41 -61.29 -2.39
N GLY A 694 -8.35 -59.98 -2.10
CA GLY A 694 -7.22 -59.31 -1.48
C GLY A 694 -6.03 -59.02 -2.41
N THR A 695 -6.15 -59.24 -3.73
CA THR A 695 -5.07 -58.91 -4.68
C THR A 695 -4.80 -57.41 -4.70
N ILE A 696 -3.53 -57.00 -4.69
CA ILE A 696 -3.13 -55.58 -4.79
C ILE A 696 -2.54 -55.31 -6.18
N VAL A 697 -3.09 -54.33 -6.88
CA VAL A 697 -2.54 -53.78 -8.13
C VAL A 697 -2.20 -52.29 -7.96
N TYR A 698 -1.52 -51.70 -8.94
CA TYR A 698 -0.96 -50.35 -8.83
C TYR A 698 -1.44 -49.46 -9.98
N ALA A 699 -2.11 -48.36 -9.64
CA ALA A 699 -2.58 -47.35 -10.58
C ALA A 699 -1.50 -46.26 -10.75
N ARG A 700 -0.95 -46.13 -11.96
CA ARG A 700 -0.14 -44.99 -12.38
C ARG A 700 -1.07 -43.92 -12.94
N ILE A 701 -1.18 -42.81 -12.25
CA ILE A 701 -2.01 -41.67 -12.62
C ILE A 701 -1.09 -40.59 -13.19
N GLU A 702 -1.41 -40.06 -14.37
CA GLU A 702 -0.66 -38.99 -15.03
C GLU A 702 -1.52 -37.75 -15.21
N ASN A 703 -0.89 -36.57 -15.19
CA ASN A 703 -1.51 -35.31 -15.56
C ASN A 703 -0.96 -34.79 -16.91
N THR A 704 -1.63 -33.79 -17.47
CA THR A 704 -1.26 -33.16 -18.75
C THR A 704 0.06 -32.39 -18.69
N LEU A 705 0.57 -32.12 -17.48
CA LEU A 705 1.83 -31.40 -17.21
C LEU A 705 3.03 -32.36 -17.11
N GLY A 706 2.82 -33.66 -17.27
CA GLY A 706 3.89 -34.68 -17.28
C GLY A 706 4.26 -35.23 -15.90
N CYS A 707 3.53 -34.87 -14.84
CA CYS A 707 3.68 -35.48 -13.52
C CYS A 707 2.96 -36.83 -13.46
N HIS A 708 3.44 -37.71 -12.59
CA HIS A 708 2.78 -38.98 -12.30
C HIS A 708 2.81 -39.31 -10.81
N VAL A 709 1.87 -40.15 -10.38
CA VAL A 709 1.85 -40.74 -9.05
C VAL A 709 1.37 -42.20 -9.11
N VAL A 710 1.88 -43.04 -8.22
CA VAL A 710 1.46 -44.44 -8.09
C VAL A 710 0.62 -44.62 -6.82
N ARG A 711 -0.52 -45.30 -6.94
CA ARG A 711 -1.41 -45.66 -5.83
C ARG A 711 -1.79 -47.12 -5.84
N LYS A 712 -2.03 -47.67 -4.65
CA LYS A 712 -2.47 -49.06 -4.48
C LYS A 712 -3.97 -49.15 -4.74
N VAL A 713 -4.37 -50.22 -5.42
CA VAL A 713 -5.75 -50.61 -5.64
C VAL A 713 -5.92 -52.01 -5.04
N THR A 714 -6.70 -52.12 -3.98
CA THR A 714 -7.01 -53.41 -3.34
C THR A 714 -8.26 -53.99 -3.98
N LEU A 715 -8.18 -55.20 -4.49
CA LEU A 715 -9.29 -55.90 -5.13
C LEU A 715 -9.96 -56.80 -4.09
N LYS A 716 -11.23 -56.55 -3.79
CA LYS A 716 -11.93 -57.22 -2.69
C LYS A 716 -13.23 -57.87 -3.19
N ILE A 717 -13.38 -59.16 -2.92
CA ILE A 717 -14.62 -59.86 -3.21
C ILE A 717 -15.65 -59.52 -2.13
N MET A 718 -16.83 -59.13 -2.58
CA MET A 718 -17.98 -58.86 -1.73
C MET A 718 -18.94 -60.05 -1.79
N SER A 719 -19.46 -60.47 -0.64
CA SER A 719 -20.38 -61.61 -0.54
C SER A 719 -21.83 -61.16 -0.42
N GLU A 720 -22.74 -62.00 -0.91
CA GLU A 720 -24.17 -61.85 -0.69
C GLU A 720 -24.52 -62.23 0.77
N PRO A 721 -25.51 -61.58 1.41
CA PRO A 721 -25.94 -61.96 2.75
C PRO A 721 -26.59 -63.35 2.78
N ASP A 722 -26.05 -64.28 3.57
CA ASP A 722 -26.66 -65.60 3.84
C ASP A 722 -27.40 -65.58 5.19
N VAL A 723 -28.70 -65.24 5.15
CA VAL A 723 -29.56 -65.13 6.34
C VAL A 723 -30.35 -66.43 6.56
N LYS A 724 -30.12 -67.09 7.70
CA LYS A 724 -30.72 -68.39 8.07
C LYS A 724 -31.54 -68.29 9.37
N PRO A 725 -32.79 -67.79 9.30
CA PRO A 725 -33.67 -67.69 10.48
C PRO A 725 -33.84 -68.97 11.28
N GLU A 726 -33.78 -70.13 10.61
CA GLU A 726 -33.91 -71.46 11.20
C GLU A 726 -32.85 -71.79 12.26
N ASN A 727 -31.70 -71.10 12.23
CA ASN A 727 -30.64 -71.28 13.21
C ASN A 727 -30.98 -70.66 14.57
N TYR A 728 -31.97 -69.76 14.64
CA TYR A 728 -32.43 -69.20 15.91
C TYR A 728 -33.42 -70.17 16.59
N ALA A 729 -32.90 -70.98 17.51
CA ALA A 729 -33.68 -72.02 18.20
C ALA A 729 -33.99 -71.70 19.68
N LYS A 730 -33.60 -70.52 20.18
CA LYS A 730 -33.81 -70.11 21.57
C LYS A 730 -35.31 -70.05 21.90
N GLN A 731 -35.65 -70.64 23.04
CA GLN A 731 -36.98 -70.56 23.66
C GLN A 731 -36.91 -69.48 24.75
N HIS A 732 -37.79 -68.49 24.69
CA HIS A 732 -37.87 -67.41 25.66
C HIS A 732 -38.88 -67.75 26.75
N CYS A 733 -38.56 -67.36 27.99
CA CYS A 733 -39.40 -67.58 29.17
C CYS A 733 -39.96 -66.23 29.67
N ASP A 734 -41.17 -66.21 30.21
CA ASP A 734 -41.84 -64.97 30.67
C ASP A 734 -41.05 -64.33 31.83
N GLU A 735 -40.37 -65.15 32.66
CA GLU A 735 -39.59 -64.71 33.82
C GLU A 735 -38.29 -63.91 33.50
N GLU A 736 -37.93 -63.71 32.24
CA GLU A 736 -36.68 -63.03 31.84
C GLU A 736 -36.58 -61.59 32.34
N ASP A 737 -37.69 -60.93 32.65
CA ASP A 737 -37.74 -59.60 33.26
C ASP A 737 -38.15 -59.59 34.75
N ASN A 738 -38.19 -60.78 35.36
CA ASN A 738 -38.70 -61.06 36.71
C ASN A 738 -40.20 -60.74 36.91
N LYS A 739 -41.01 -60.77 35.85
CA LYS A 739 -42.46 -60.71 35.91
C LYS A 739 -43.05 -61.91 35.17
N LEU A 740 -44.30 -62.23 35.48
CA LEU A 740 -45.11 -63.20 34.76
C LEU A 740 -46.34 -62.44 34.26
N ASP A 741 -46.16 -61.67 33.18
CA ASP A 741 -47.19 -60.79 32.62
C ASP A 741 -47.52 -61.07 31.15
N GLY A 742 -47.00 -62.17 30.60
CA GLY A 742 -47.19 -62.62 29.22
C GLY A 742 -46.32 -61.89 28.20
N ASN A 743 -45.29 -61.17 28.65
CA ASN A 743 -44.35 -60.44 27.81
C ASN A 743 -42.94 -61.04 27.91
N TYR A 744 -42.46 -61.58 26.79
CA TYR A 744 -41.15 -62.19 26.62
C TYR A 744 -40.13 -61.18 26.09
N GLN A 745 -38.83 -61.39 26.32
CA GLN A 745 -37.77 -60.45 25.91
C GLN A 745 -36.70 -61.10 25.04
N ALA A 746 -36.60 -60.71 23.77
CA ALA A 746 -35.54 -61.19 22.88
C ALA A 746 -34.39 -60.17 22.70
N ASP A 747 -33.15 -60.63 22.86
CA ASP A 747 -31.97 -59.86 22.42
C ASP A 747 -31.78 -60.02 20.91
N LEU A 748 -32.04 -58.94 20.15
CA LEU A 748 -31.94 -58.97 18.69
C LEU A 748 -30.48 -59.07 18.21
N GLU A 749 -29.49 -58.74 19.03
CA GLU A 749 -28.08 -58.97 18.72
C GLU A 749 -27.74 -60.47 18.80
N GLU A 750 -28.29 -61.17 19.80
CA GLU A 750 -28.23 -62.64 19.91
C GLU A 750 -28.94 -63.33 18.74
N VAL A 751 -30.10 -62.82 18.32
CA VAL A 751 -30.81 -63.27 17.10
C VAL A 751 -29.87 -63.13 15.90
N THR A 752 -29.26 -61.96 15.73
CA THR A 752 -28.35 -61.69 14.60
C THR A 752 -27.14 -62.62 14.60
N ASN A 753 -26.51 -62.83 15.77
CA ASN A 753 -25.38 -63.77 15.92
C ASN A 753 -25.75 -65.20 15.51
N SER A 754 -27.02 -65.59 15.62
CA SER A 754 -27.49 -66.94 15.27
C SER A 754 -27.84 -67.08 13.79
N ILE A 755 -28.45 -66.06 13.19
CA ILE A 755 -29.01 -66.14 11.84
C ILE A 755 -28.07 -65.62 10.75
N LEU A 756 -27.01 -64.90 11.12
CA LEU A 756 -26.07 -64.27 10.19
C LEU A 756 -24.63 -64.53 10.70
N ALA A 757 -23.98 -65.52 10.09
CA ALA A 757 -22.67 -66.01 10.53
C ALA A 757 -21.52 -65.02 10.27
N ASP A 758 -21.59 -64.26 9.17
CA ASP A 758 -20.67 -63.16 8.89
C ASP A 758 -21.45 -61.84 8.81
N LYS A 759 -21.09 -60.89 9.65
CA LYS A 759 -21.73 -59.57 9.74
C LYS A 759 -20.91 -58.48 9.06
N ALA A 760 -19.67 -58.78 8.68
CA ALA A 760 -18.74 -57.77 8.16
C ALA A 760 -19.18 -57.31 6.77
N GLY A 761 -19.34 -55.99 6.60
CA GLY A 761 -19.77 -55.41 5.32
C GLY A 761 -21.28 -55.44 5.07
N PHE A 762 -22.10 -55.89 6.03
CA PHE A 762 -23.55 -55.89 5.92
C PHE A 762 -24.21 -54.86 6.82
N THR A 763 -25.24 -54.19 6.28
CA THR A 763 -26.17 -53.39 7.06
C THR A 763 -27.41 -54.22 7.33
N TYR A 764 -27.74 -54.49 8.59
CA TYR A 764 -28.93 -55.25 8.96
C TYR A 764 -29.87 -54.44 9.85
N ASN A 765 -31.17 -54.62 9.73
CA ASN A 765 -32.20 -53.95 10.54
C ASN A 765 -33.39 -54.88 10.79
N TYR A 766 -34.05 -54.74 11.93
CA TYR A 766 -35.23 -55.53 12.29
C TYR A 766 -36.50 -54.68 12.23
N PHE A 767 -37.61 -55.29 11.86
CA PHE A 767 -38.91 -54.64 11.70
C PHE A 767 -40.03 -55.52 12.23
N ARG A 768 -41.14 -54.90 12.65
CA ARG A 768 -42.34 -55.65 13.08
C ARG A 768 -43.10 -56.27 11.92
N THR A 769 -43.05 -55.66 10.73
CA THR A 769 -43.87 -56.08 9.59
C THR A 769 -43.03 -56.18 8.32
N GLN A 770 -43.42 -57.07 7.40
CA GLN A 770 -42.77 -57.23 6.11
C GLN A 770 -42.80 -55.95 5.25
N PRO A 771 -43.92 -55.19 5.17
CA PRO A 771 -43.94 -53.94 4.42
C PRO A 771 -42.90 -52.93 4.89
N ASP A 772 -42.67 -52.81 6.19
CA ASP A 772 -41.63 -51.92 6.73
C ASP A 772 -40.23 -52.38 6.30
N ALA A 773 -39.96 -53.70 6.33
CA ALA A 773 -38.66 -54.27 5.93
C ALA A 773 -38.34 -54.13 4.43
N ASN A 774 -39.37 -54.01 3.58
CA ASN A 774 -39.22 -53.84 2.13
C ASN A 774 -38.79 -52.43 1.71
N LEU A 775 -38.93 -51.43 2.59
CA LEU A 775 -38.56 -50.04 2.29
C LEU A 775 -37.10 -49.78 2.68
N PRO A 776 -36.32 -49.03 1.87
CA PRO A 776 -34.95 -48.64 2.20
C PRO A 776 -34.97 -47.48 3.20
N THR A 777 -35.47 -47.74 4.41
CA THR A 777 -35.60 -46.76 5.49
C THR A 777 -35.14 -47.33 6.82
N THR A 778 -34.61 -46.48 7.68
CA THR A 778 -34.34 -46.79 9.09
C THR A 778 -35.52 -46.44 10.00
N SER A 779 -36.59 -45.85 9.44
CA SER A 779 -37.83 -45.58 10.17
C SER A 779 -38.53 -46.89 10.54
N ASN A 780 -39.13 -46.95 11.73
CA ASN A 780 -39.81 -48.15 12.27
C ASN A 780 -38.91 -49.37 12.53
N THR A 781 -37.59 -49.18 12.60
CA THR A 781 -36.67 -50.24 13.01
C THR A 781 -36.83 -50.58 14.48
N LEU A 782 -36.70 -51.86 14.81
CA LEU A 782 -36.65 -52.35 16.18
C LEU A 782 -35.25 -52.10 16.77
N PRO A 783 -35.16 -51.54 17.98
CA PRO A 783 -33.87 -51.27 18.62
C PRO A 783 -33.16 -52.60 18.96
N LYS A 784 -31.87 -52.70 18.60
CA LYS A 784 -31.06 -53.90 18.84
C LYS A 784 -30.35 -53.90 20.19
N ASN A 785 -30.15 -52.72 20.77
CA ASN A 785 -29.39 -52.49 21.99
C ASN A 785 -30.26 -52.56 23.27
N THR A 786 -31.54 -52.87 23.12
CA THR A 786 -32.47 -53.10 24.23
C THR A 786 -33.27 -54.36 23.95
N PRO A 787 -33.55 -55.21 24.94
CA PRO A 787 -34.37 -56.39 24.75
C PRO A 787 -35.71 -56.03 24.10
N TYR A 788 -36.06 -56.72 23.02
CA TYR A 788 -37.31 -56.55 22.30
C TYR A 788 -38.42 -57.32 23.00
N VAL A 789 -39.43 -56.59 23.46
CA VAL A 789 -40.59 -57.16 24.16
C VAL A 789 -41.61 -57.71 23.15
N PHE A 790 -42.01 -58.96 23.31
CA PHE A 790 -43.00 -59.64 22.46
C PHE A 790 -43.94 -60.54 23.26
N THR A 791 -45.01 -60.99 22.62
CA THR A 791 -46.09 -61.85 23.15
C THR A 791 -46.34 -62.97 22.15
N ALA A 792 -47.14 -63.98 22.54
CA ALA A 792 -47.57 -65.04 21.61
C ALA A 792 -48.32 -64.49 20.36
N GLY A 793 -48.92 -63.30 20.43
CA GLY A 793 -49.64 -62.69 19.32
C GLY A 793 -48.76 -61.94 18.30
N ASN A 794 -47.50 -61.65 18.62
CA ASN A 794 -46.59 -60.85 17.78
C ASN A 794 -45.14 -61.35 17.82
N ASN A 795 -44.96 -62.67 17.93
CA ASN A 795 -43.67 -63.34 18.05
C ASN A 795 -42.91 -63.49 16.72
N LYS A 796 -43.32 -62.79 15.65
CA LYS A 796 -42.67 -62.80 14.34
C LYS A 796 -42.13 -61.42 14.01
N ILE A 797 -40.85 -61.35 13.66
CA ILE A 797 -40.16 -60.13 13.25
C ILE A 797 -39.49 -60.35 11.89
N TRP A 798 -39.12 -59.27 11.21
CA TRP A 798 -38.50 -59.31 9.90
C TRP A 798 -37.10 -58.71 9.96
N VAL A 799 -36.10 -59.44 9.48
CA VAL A 799 -34.74 -58.92 9.31
C VAL A 799 -34.52 -58.54 7.85
N ARG A 800 -34.01 -57.33 7.63
CA ARG A 800 -33.50 -56.83 6.35
C ARG A 800 -31.99 -56.80 6.46
N VAL A 801 -31.27 -57.51 5.59
CA VAL A 801 -29.80 -57.50 5.52
C VAL A 801 -29.39 -57.08 4.12
N GLU A 802 -28.58 -56.04 4.03
CA GLU A 802 -28.22 -55.36 2.79
C GLU A 802 -26.68 -55.29 2.67
N SER A 803 -26.18 -55.62 1.48
CA SER A 803 -24.79 -55.43 1.06
C SER A 803 -24.75 -54.68 -0.27
N ASP A 804 -23.54 -54.34 -0.74
CA ASP A 804 -23.35 -53.76 -2.08
C ASP A 804 -23.68 -54.76 -3.21
N CYS A 805 -23.89 -56.04 -2.88
CA CYS A 805 -24.20 -57.11 -3.84
C CYS A 805 -25.67 -57.50 -3.90
N ASP A 806 -26.32 -57.63 -2.73
CA ASP A 806 -27.70 -58.10 -2.67
C ASP A 806 -28.42 -57.65 -1.39
N LEU A 807 -29.74 -57.81 -1.42
CA LEU A 807 -30.67 -57.52 -0.34
C LEU A 807 -31.47 -58.77 0.02
N VAL A 808 -31.32 -59.22 1.27
CA VAL A 808 -32.07 -60.36 1.80
C VAL A 808 -33.02 -59.92 2.92
N ILE A 809 -34.30 -60.28 2.77
CA ILE A 809 -35.34 -60.05 3.77
C ILE A 809 -35.93 -61.38 4.21
N LYS A 810 -35.96 -61.65 5.52
CA LYS A 810 -36.45 -62.91 6.10
C LYS A 810 -37.29 -62.68 7.35
N GLU A 811 -38.30 -63.53 7.54
CA GLU A 811 -39.05 -63.63 8.81
C GLU A 811 -38.25 -64.45 9.82
N VAL A 812 -38.20 -63.99 11.07
CA VAL A 812 -37.64 -64.69 12.22
C VAL A 812 -38.74 -64.89 13.26
N GLU A 813 -38.95 -66.13 13.68
CA GLU A 813 -39.91 -66.47 14.72
C GLU A 813 -39.20 -66.57 16.08
N LEU A 814 -39.66 -65.77 17.04
CA LEU A 814 -39.24 -65.81 18.44
C LEU A 814 -40.08 -66.88 19.16
N LYS A 815 -39.44 -67.96 19.62
CA LYS A 815 -40.16 -69.10 20.19
C LYS A 815 -40.37 -68.89 21.69
N ILE A 816 -41.56 -69.27 22.17
CA ILE A 816 -41.93 -69.21 23.58
C ILE A 816 -41.83 -70.61 24.17
N GLY A 817 -41.12 -70.73 25.29
CA GLY A 817 -40.93 -71.99 26.00
C GLY A 817 -42.25 -72.62 26.47
N ASN A 818 -42.23 -73.94 26.71
CA ASN A 818 -43.40 -74.64 27.24
C ASN A 818 -43.71 -74.15 28.67
N GLN A 819 -44.99 -73.94 28.96
CA GLN A 819 -45.46 -73.65 30.32
C GLN A 819 -45.07 -74.79 31.28
N ILE A 820 -44.53 -74.43 32.43
CA ILE A 820 -44.16 -75.38 33.48
C ILE A 820 -45.30 -75.41 34.52
N PRO A 821 -45.93 -76.57 34.79
CA PRO A 821 -47.00 -76.65 35.79
C PRO A 821 -46.46 -76.48 37.22
N ASP A 822 -47.10 -75.61 38.01
CA ASP A 822 -46.78 -75.41 39.43
C ASP A 822 -47.16 -76.60 40.33
N ALA A 823 -46.35 -76.81 41.36
CA ALA A 823 -46.41 -77.84 42.38
C ALA A 823 -47.71 -77.85 43.21
N THR A 824 -48.66 -76.94 42.97
CA THR A 824 -49.97 -76.90 43.65
C THR A 824 -51.18 -77.23 42.76
N GLY A 825 -50.99 -77.55 41.47
CA GLY A 825 -52.08 -78.04 40.60
C GLY A 825 -53.16 -77.01 40.26
N GLY A 826 -52.86 -75.71 40.41
CA GLY A 826 -53.64 -74.63 39.81
C GLY A 826 -53.13 -74.33 38.40
N THR A 827 -54.03 -74.28 37.41
CA THR A 827 -53.72 -73.72 36.08
C THR A 827 -53.63 -72.21 36.20
N GLU A 828 -52.47 -71.71 36.61
CA GLU A 828 -52.01 -70.37 36.26
C GLU A 828 -50.83 -70.53 35.31
N THR A 829 -50.75 -69.65 34.32
CA THR A 829 -49.67 -69.63 33.33
C THR A 829 -48.38 -69.18 34.01
N TYR A 830 -47.42 -70.10 34.16
CA TYR A 830 -46.03 -69.83 34.49
C TYR A 830 -45.21 -69.73 33.20
#